data_AF-A0A0M3BTQ9-F1
#
_entry.id   AF-A0A0M3BTQ9-F1
#
_cell.length_a   1.000
_cell.length_b   1.000
_cell.length_c   1.000
_cell.angle_alpha   90.00
_cell.angle_beta   90.00
_cell.angle_gamma   90.00
#
_symmetry.space_group_name_H-M   'P 1'
#
loop_
_entity.id
_entity.type
_entity.pdbx_description
1 polymer ?
#
loop_
_entity_poly.entity_id
_entity_poly.type
_entity_poly.pdbx_seq_one_letter_code
_entity_poly.pdbx_strand_id
1 'polypeptide(L)'
;MKFAAVFRDWLLANDPALSRFRMGARVTLTVVGSILCLAAIHLAGLSLPPIAFGLAIILSIEGGVAVRDRQASAQLATRFYGTVVSLACVTVATLLEPHRYVSDIVFLFVILAATVARVYGPRGFAIGMFAFTSYFMGAFLKPALADLPIAAIGPVLALVVGHTVRTYLLPDDWRRDLLRSLMAIQVRVDDILMRLAVLSGAGSASEADRHELRQLEERLKDVVLMAEGFLPRPSDEAISSAEEPVAALAMKIFDTHLAAESAIVLSLEAPPPFALVHALIEGERDMAEKIAASPAVNGDERIAESARALLWLRDARSALAAVIAEARSDQFRSIGSDEGEQASASPDFSLKNPVMRAAVQITVASAVAMVFGLMLSRDRWFWAVLTAFLIFTNTKSRGDAAMRAVQRSVGTLLGIGSGLLLATLLAGHPAISVPLAAVCIFLGFYYLQVSYAVMTFFISIVLCLIYGLIGQLTLDLLLLRIEETLIGALAGTAAAFLVLPAPTRSTLDLALERWFGGLRELLAAVRDGKGRYELIELSHRLDVAYREVTAAARPLGSSWSVVTRPGRVRQTLAVFLGATYWARIFARNAVAAAKKPEGEVLAALEATLGDIDAIAARGSECFLVKRKAGRAAGRHLPIFKHGSRVGVEMIGTMLGRLYPD
;
A
#
# COMPACT_ATOMS: atom_id res chain seq x y z
N MET A 1 -27.13 -11.05 18.76
CA MET A 1 -27.04 -11.41 17.32
C MET A 1 -26.95 -10.21 16.38
N LYS A 2 -27.75 -9.14 16.53
CA LYS A 2 -27.69 -7.94 15.64
C LYS A 2 -26.31 -7.25 15.61
N PHE A 3 -25.65 -7.08 16.75
CA PHE A 3 -24.31 -6.46 16.80
C PHE A 3 -23.24 -7.27 16.05
N ALA A 4 -23.27 -8.61 16.15
CA ALA A 4 -22.30 -9.46 15.47
C ALA A 4 -22.48 -9.42 13.94
N ALA A 5 -23.72 -9.36 13.46
CA ALA A 5 -24.02 -9.19 12.04
C ALA A 5 -23.54 -7.81 11.56
N VAL A 6 -23.91 -6.73 12.25
CA VAL A 6 -23.47 -5.36 11.90
C VAL A 6 -21.95 -5.22 11.93
N PHE A 7 -21.28 -5.81 12.92
CA PHE A 7 -19.82 -5.79 13.00
C PHE A 7 -19.17 -6.58 11.87
N ARG A 8 -19.69 -7.77 11.55
CA ARG A 8 -19.20 -8.57 10.41
C ARG A 8 -19.36 -7.80 9.10
N ASP A 9 -20.52 -7.17 8.89
CA ASP A 9 -20.81 -6.45 7.66
C ASP A 9 -19.95 -5.18 7.56
N TRP A 10 -19.72 -4.49 8.68
CA TRP A 10 -18.74 -3.38 8.76
C TRP A 10 -17.31 -3.85 8.48
N LEU A 11 -16.90 -4.99 9.03
CA LEU A 11 -15.55 -5.53 8.85
C LEU A 11 -15.31 -5.94 7.39
N LEU A 12 -16.25 -6.65 6.77
CA LEU A 12 -16.18 -7.01 5.35
C LEU A 12 -16.28 -5.79 4.42
N ALA A 13 -16.91 -4.70 4.88
CA ALA A 13 -16.93 -3.45 4.15
C ALA A 13 -15.57 -2.73 4.15
N ASN A 14 -14.85 -2.74 5.27
CA ASN A 14 -13.60 -1.97 5.44
C ASN A 14 -12.32 -2.79 5.23
N ASP A 15 -12.38 -4.11 5.37
CA ASP A 15 -11.28 -5.06 5.15
C ASP A 15 -11.80 -6.37 4.54
N PRO A 16 -12.22 -6.37 3.26
CA PRO A 16 -12.88 -7.52 2.63
C PRO A 16 -12.06 -8.81 2.63
N ALA A 17 -10.73 -8.71 2.49
CA ALA A 17 -9.84 -9.87 2.55
C ALA A 17 -9.45 -10.29 3.98
N LEU A 18 -9.89 -9.53 5.00
CA LEU A 18 -9.49 -9.67 6.42
C LEU A 18 -7.97 -9.58 6.62
N SER A 19 -7.27 -8.88 5.73
CA SER A 19 -5.81 -8.81 5.73
C SER A 19 -5.28 -7.96 6.88
N ARG A 20 -5.94 -6.84 7.15
CA ARG A 20 -5.61 -5.92 8.26
C ARG A 20 -6.00 -6.56 9.57
N PHE A 21 -7.16 -7.21 9.62
CA PHE A 21 -7.63 -7.99 10.76
C PHE A 21 -6.63 -9.08 11.13
N ARG A 22 -6.20 -9.92 10.17
CA ARG A 22 -5.20 -10.96 10.44
C ARG A 22 -3.86 -10.38 10.86
N MET A 23 -3.42 -9.28 10.25
CA MET A 23 -2.18 -8.62 10.65
C MET A 23 -2.23 -8.17 12.11
N GLY A 24 -3.30 -7.46 12.50
CA GLY A 24 -3.53 -7.05 13.88
C GLY A 24 -3.64 -8.25 14.84
N ALA A 25 -4.47 -9.23 14.49
CA ALA A 25 -4.70 -10.42 15.31
C ALA A 25 -3.44 -11.25 15.53
N ARG A 26 -2.63 -11.48 14.49
CA ARG A 26 -1.39 -12.25 14.62
C ARG A 26 -0.39 -11.58 15.55
N VAL A 27 -0.16 -10.28 15.38
CA VAL A 27 0.78 -9.56 16.25
C VAL A 27 0.28 -9.59 17.68
N THR A 28 -1.00 -9.29 17.92
CA THR A 28 -1.59 -9.34 19.27
C THR A 28 -1.54 -10.73 19.88
N LEU A 29 -1.95 -11.78 19.16
CA LEU A 29 -1.94 -13.17 19.65
C LEU A 29 -0.51 -13.64 19.95
N THR A 30 0.47 -13.20 19.16
CA THR A 30 1.88 -13.54 19.40
C THR A 30 2.41 -12.83 20.64
N VAL A 31 2.14 -11.54 20.79
CA VAL A 31 2.54 -10.76 21.98
C VAL A 31 1.88 -11.32 23.24
N VAL A 32 0.54 -11.46 23.23
CA VAL A 32 -0.23 -11.96 24.37
C VAL A 32 0.17 -13.39 24.71
N GLY A 33 0.28 -14.28 23.71
CA GLY A 33 0.71 -15.66 23.91
C GLY A 33 2.10 -15.75 24.53
N SER A 34 3.06 -14.96 24.02
CA SER A 34 4.43 -14.94 24.56
C SER A 34 4.48 -14.42 26.00
N ILE A 35 3.74 -13.34 26.31
CA ILE A 35 3.66 -12.80 27.68
C ILE A 35 3.01 -13.81 28.62
N LEU A 36 1.90 -14.45 28.22
CA LEU A 36 1.22 -15.45 29.05
C LEU A 36 2.11 -16.66 29.33
N CYS A 37 2.86 -17.15 28.33
CA CYS A 37 3.83 -18.21 28.52
C CYS A 37 4.95 -17.79 29.49
N LEU A 38 5.51 -16.58 29.33
CA LEU A 38 6.53 -16.07 30.25
C LEU A 38 6.00 -15.87 31.67
N ALA A 39 4.79 -15.33 31.81
CA ALA A 39 4.13 -15.17 33.10
C ALA A 39 3.88 -16.52 33.77
N ALA A 40 3.45 -17.55 33.03
CA ALA A 40 3.29 -18.89 33.56
C ALA A 40 4.63 -19.50 34.03
N ILE A 41 5.71 -19.33 33.26
CA ILE A 41 7.07 -19.77 33.66
C ILE A 41 7.52 -19.03 34.92
N HIS A 42 7.25 -17.73 35.00
CA HIS A 42 7.58 -16.90 36.15
C HIS A 42 6.85 -17.37 37.42
N LEU A 43 5.54 -17.63 37.30
CA LEU A 43 4.71 -18.13 38.39
C LEU A 43 5.03 -19.58 38.78
N ALA A 44 5.58 -20.37 37.86
CA ALA A 44 6.03 -21.74 38.13
C ALA A 44 7.35 -21.83 38.90
N GLY A 45 7.97 -20.69 39.25
CA GLY A 45 9.12 -20.61 40.14
C GLY A 45 10.43 -20.17 39.48
N LEU A 46 10.48 -20.02 38.16
CA LEU A 46 11.67 -19.48 37.47
C LEU A 46 11.57 -17.96 37.38
N SER A 47 12.28 -17.23 38.24
CA SER A 47 12.29 -15.77 38.21
C SER A 47 12.87 -15.25 36.88
N LEU A 48 12.06 -14.53 36.10
CA LEU A 48 12.44 -14.03 34.78
C LEU A 48 12.75 -12.53 34.88
N PRO A 49 13.87 -12.07 34.31
CA PRO A 49 14.23 -10.66 34.35
C PRO A 49 13.34 -9.84 33.38
N PRO A 50 13.14 -8.53 33.63
CA PRO A 50 12.29 -7.68 32.78
C PRO A 50 12.68 -7.68 31.29
N ILE A 51 13.97 -7.86 31.00
CA ILE A 51 14.50 -7.95 29.62
C ILE A 51 13.89 -9.12 28.83
N ALA A 52 13.54 -10.23 29.49
CA ALA A 52 12.89 -11.37 28.83
C ALA A 52 11.54 -10.96 28.23
N PHE A 53 10.73 -10.24 29.01
CA PHE A 53 9.43 -9.71 28.59
C PHE A 53 9.58 -8.62 27.52
N GLY A 54 10.53 -7.69 27.71
CA GLY A 54 10.79 -6.61 26.76
C GLY A 54 11.18 -7.14 25.38
N LEU A 55 12.10 -8.11 25.32
CA LEU A 55 12.49 -8.74 24.07
C LEU A 55 11.37 -9.58 23.47
N ALA A 56 10.61 -10.33 24.27
CA ALA A 56 9.49 -11.12 23.75
C ALA A 56 8.42 -10.24 23.08
N ILE A 57 8.08 -9.08 23.67
CA ILE A 57 7.13 -8.12 23.10
C ILE A 57 7.65 -7.58 21.76
N ILE A 58 8.89 -7.09 21.73
CA ILE A 58 9.47 -6.50 20.53
C ILE A 58 9.61 -7.54 19.42
N LEU A 59 10.16 -8.72 19.71
CA LEU A 59 10.37 -9.75 18.69
C LEU A 59 9.05 -10.32 18.17
N SER A 60 7.99 -10.35 19.00
CA SER A 60 6.64 -10.69 18.55
C SER A 60 6.11 -9.69 17.54
N ILE A 61 6.34 -8.39 17.77
CA ILE A 61 5.97 -7.31 16.86
C ILE A 61 6.79 -7.38 15.57
N GLU A 62 8.12 -7.43 15.67
CA GLU A 62 9.03 -7.46 14.52
C GLU A 62 8.85 -8.74 13.68
N GLY A 63 8.63 -9.88 14.34
CA GLY A 63 8.31 -11.14 13.69
C GLY A 63 7.01 -11.12 12.87
N GLY A 64 6.07 -10.24 13.24
CA GLY A 64 4.82 -10.02 12.52
C GLY A 64 4.89 -8.96 11.42
N VAL A 65 5.71 -7.91 11.60
CA VAL A 65 5.74 -6.72 10.72
C VAL A 65 6.94 -6.69 9.77
N ALA A 66 8.13 -7.08 10.26
CA ALA A 66 9.38 -6.99 9.51
C ALA A 66 9.66 -8.24 8.69
N VAL A 67 9.26 -9.43 9.19
CA VAL A 67 9.42 -10.69 8.46
C VAL A 67 8.39 -10.78 7.33
N ARG A 68 8.88 -10.53 6.11
CA ARG A 68 8.09 -10.43 4.86
C ARG A 68 8.44 -11.50 3.83
N ASP A 69 9.19 -12.54 4.22
CA ASP A 69 9.47 -13.68 3.34
C ASP A 69 8.16 -14.34 2.87
N ARG A 70 8.14 -14.82 1.63
CA ARG A 70 6.92 -15.39 1.02
C ARG A 70 6.61 -16.79 1.56
N GLN A 71 7.63 -17.64 1.72
CA GLN A 71 7.48 -19.03 2.15
C GLN A 71 7.57 -19.18 3.67
N ALA A 72 6.77 -20.08 4.24
CA ALA A 72 6.77 -20.34 5.69
C ALA A 72 8.13 -20.79 6.22
N SER A 73 8.86 -21.63 5.47
CA SER A 73 10.23 -22.08 5.78
C SER A 73 11.22 -20.92 5.79
N ALA A 74 11.17 -20.05 4.76
CA ALA A 74 12.01 -18.86 4.68
C ALA A 74 11.71 -17.88 5.83
N GLN A 75 10.45 -17.70 6.19
CA GLN A 75 10.05 -16.87 7.34
C GLN A 75 10.55 -17.45 8.67
N LEU A 76 10.51 -18.79 8.84
CA LEU A 76 11.07 -19.45 10.03
C LEU A 76 12.57 -19.21 10.12
N ALA A 77 13.30 -19.40 9.01
CA ALA A 77 14.74 -19.12 8.95
C ALA A 77 15.05 -17.66 9.30
N THR A 78 14.31 -16.70 8.74
CA THR A 78 14.49 -15.28 9.04
C THR A 78 14.21 -14.95 10.52
N ARG A 79 13.17 -15.54 11.13
CA ARG A 79 12.91 -15.39 12.57
C ARG A 79 14.02 -16.00 13.41
N PHE A 80 14.51 -17.18 13.04
CA PHE A 80 15.60 -17.85 13.72
C PHE A 80 16.88 -17.00 13.71
N TYR A 81 17.32 -16.56 12.53
CA TYR A 81 18.48 -15.67 12.42
C TYR A 81 18.25 -14.34 13.15
N GLY A 82 17.04 -13.78 13.08
CA GLY A 82 16.66 -12.57 13.82
C GLY A 82 16.78 -12.76 15.34
N THR A 83 16.34 -13.90 15.88
CA THR A 83 16.48 -14.25 17.30
C THR A 83 17.94 -14.41 17.71
N VAL A 84 18.77 -15.08 16.89
CA VAL A 84 20.21 -15.22 17.17
C VAL A 84 20.90 -13.85 17.21
N VAL A 85 20.62 -12.99 16.22
CA VAL A 85 21.16 -11.63 16.17
C VAL A 85 20.64 -10.77 17.31
N SER A 86 19.38 -10.94 17.71
CA SER A 86 18.79 -10.26 18.86
C SER A 86 19.56 -10.55 20.14
N LEU A 87 19.84 -11.83 20.42
CA LEU A 87 20.62 -12.25 21.58
C LEU A 87 22.04 -11.68 21.54
N ALA A 88 22.71 -11.77 20.38
CA ALA A 88 24.05 -11.21 20.21
C ALA A 88 24.08 -9.68 20.47
N CYS A 89 23.13 -8.93 19.91
CA CYS A 89 23.05 -7.48 20.10
C CYS A 89 22.77 -7.10 21.56
N VAL A 90 21.91 -7.84 22.27
CA VAL A 90 21.65 -7.61 23.70
C VAL A 90 22.91 -7.91 24.52
N THR A 91 23.60 -9.02 24.23
CA THR A 91 24.86 -9.35 24.92
C THR A 91 25.92 -8.26 24.72
N VAL A 92 26.09 -7.76 23.49
CA VAL A 92 27.02 -6.66 23.21
C VAL A 92 26.62 -5.40 23.97
N ALA A 93 25.33 -5.03 23.95
CA ALA A 93 24.84 -3.86 24.67
C ALA A 93 25.08 -3.97 26.19
N THR A 94 24.87 -5.17 26.78
CA THR A 94 25.15 -5.45 28.19
C THR A 94 26.64 -5.37 28.53
N LEU A 95 27.52 -5.93 27.69
CA LEU A 95 28.97 -5.90 27.92
C LEU A 95 29.56 -4.49 27.82
N LEU A 96 28.95 -3.64 26.98
CA LEU A 96 29.39 -2.26 26.78
C LEU A 96 28.73 -1.26 27.74
N GLU A 97 27.86 -1.71 28.65
CA GLU A 97 27.19 -0.86 29.64
C GLU A 97 28.18 -0.02 30.50
N PRO A 98 29.32 -0.57 30.98
CA PRO A 98 30.32 0.21 31.71
C PRO A 98 31.01 1.28 30.85
N HIS A 99 31.04 1.09 29.52
CA HIS A 99 31.72 1.96 28.56
C HIS A 99 30.71 2.67 27.66
N ARG A 100 29.85 3.48 28.26
CA ARG A 100 28.69 4.08 27.62
C ARG A 100 28.97 4.81 26.29
N TYR A 101 30.04 5.62 26.21
CA TYR A 101 30.41 6.30 24.96
C TYR A 101 30.79 5.32 23.84
N VAL A 102 31.41 4.19 24.19
CA VAL A 102 31.71 3.12 23.25
C VAL A 102 30.41 2.44 22.82
N SER A 103 29.49 2.19 23.75
CA SER A 103 28.16 1.65 23.45
C SER A 103 27.37 2.53 22.46
N ASP A 104 27.42 3.85 22.62
CA ASP A 104 26.74 4.78 21.72
C ASP A 104 27.31 4.72 20.29
N ILE A 105 28.64 4.66 20.15
CA ILE A 105 29.32 4.48 18.86
C ILE A 105 28.97 3.13 18.24
N VAL A 106 29.02 2.05 19.04
CA VAL A 106 28.66 0.70 18.57
C VAL A 106 27.20 0.64 18.14
N PHE A 107 26.30 1.35 18.82
CA PHE A 107 24.90 1.41 18.40
C PHE A 107 24.72 2.08 17.04
N LEU A 108 25.47 3.15 16.74
CA LEU A 108 25.48 3.76 15.40
C LEU A 108 26.00 2.79 14.35
N PHE A 109 27.03 1.99 14.66
CA PHE A 109 27.48 0.92 13.76
C PHE A 109 26.41 -0.16 13.56
N VAL A 110 25.69 -0.55 14.60
CA VAL A 110 24.56 -1.49 14.49
C VAL A 110 23.45 -0.90 13.62
N ILE A 111 23.13 0.39 13.76
CA ILE A 111 22.15 1.09 12.90
C ILE A 111 22.62 1.08 11.44
N LEU A 112 23.89 1.40 11.18
CA LEU A 112 24.45 1.38 9.83
C LEU A 112 24.40 -0.05 9.25
N ALA A 113 24.87 -1.05 9.99
CA ALA A 113 24.84 -2.45 9.55
C ALA A 113 23.41 -2.94 9.30
N ALA A 114 22.48 -2.64 10.20
CA ALA A 114 21.06 -2.99 10.07
C ALA A 114 20.39 -2.35 8.85
N THR A 115 20.80 -1.12 8.49
CA THR A 115 20.24 -0.42 7.34
C THR A 115 20.89 -0.83 6.02
N VAL A 116 22.20 -1.10 6.01
CA VAL A 116 22.92 -1.69 4.87
C VAL A 116 22.44 -3.13 4.59
N ALA A 117 22.11 -3.91 5.62
CA ALA A 117 21.59 -5.26 5.47
C ALA A 117 20.32 -5.32 4.60
N ARG A 118 19.59 -4.21 4.46
CA ARG A 118 18.41 -4.11 3.56
C ARG A 118 18.74 -4.35 2.09
N VAL A 119 20.02 -4.26 1.68
CA VAL A 119 20.48 -4.63 0.33
C VAL A 119 20.22 -6.12 0.05
N TYR A 120 20.23 -6.97 1.08
CA TYR A 120 19.87 -8.40 0.98
C TYR A 120 18.34 -8.64 0.99
N GLY A 121 17.55 -7.62 0.66
CA GLY A 121 16.10 -7.75 0.51
C GLY A 121 15.31 -7.91 1.83
N PRO A 122 14.14 -8.59 1.80
CA PRO A 122 13.23 -8.69 2.94
C PRO A 122 13.85 -9.31 4.19
N ARG A 123 14.67 -10.35 4.02
CA ARG A 123 15.37 -11.02 5.14
C ARG A 123 16.36 -10.08 5.81
N GLY A 124 17.18 -9.39 5.03
CA GLY A 124 18.15 -8.43 5.56
C GLY A 124 17.49 -7.25 6.27
N PHE A 125 16.36 -6.75 5.75
CA PHE A 125 15.53 -5.76 6.45
C PHE A 125 15.04 -6.28 7.81
N ALA A 126 14.50 -7.50 7.86
CA ALA A 126 14.01 -8.09 9.11
C ALA A 126 15.15 -8.27 10.12
N ILE A 127 16.24 -8.94 9.76
CA ILE A 127 17.38 -9.17 10.66
C ILE A 127 17.94 -7.84 11.18
N GLY A 128 18.05 -6.82 10.32
CA GLY A 128 18.46 -5.47 10.74
C GLY A 128 17.51 -4.85 11.77
N MET A 129 16.19 -4.98 11.60
CA MET A 129 15.20 -4.51 12.59
C MET A 129 15.37 -5.24 13.94
N PHE A 130 15.58 -6.56 13.93
CA PHE A 130 15.84 -7.33 15.14
C PHE A 130 17.13 -6.85 15.83
N ALA A 131 18.22 -6.64 15.07
CA ALA A 131 19.49 -6.14 15.61
C ALA A 131 19.32 -4.77 16.30
N PHE A 132 18.75 -3.81 15.57
CA PHE A 132 18.55 -2.45 16.05
C PHE A 132 17.68 -2.39 17.31
N THR A 133 16.51 -3.05 17.28
CA THR A 133 15.56 -3.01 18.42
C THR A 133 16.07 -3.79 19.63
N SER A 134 16.84 -4.85 19.42
CA SER A 134 17.40 -5.66 20.52
C SER A 134 18.58 -4.96 21.18
N TYR A 135 19.46 -4.31 20.42
CA TYR A 135 20.51 -3.47 21.00
C TYR A 135 19.90 -2.34 21.82
N PHE A 136 18.89 -1.64 21.26
CA PHE A 136 18.12 -0.63 21.97
C PHE A 136 17.56 -1.17 23.30
N MET A 137 16.94 -2.36 23.28
CA MET A 137 16.34 -2.94 24.48
C MET A 137 17.39 -3.31 25.53
N GLY A 138 18.54 -3.84 25.11
CA GLY A 138 19.68 -4.11 26.00
C GLY A 138 20.22 -2.84 26.65
N ALA A 139 20.44 -1.78 25.86
CA ALA A 139 20.92 -0.49 26.35
C ALA A 139 19.89 0.25 27.24
N PHE A 140 18.59 0.05 26.98
CA PHE A 140 17.50 0.66 27.73
C PHE A 140 17.25 -0.03 29.08
N LEU A 141 17.16 -1.37 29.10
CA LEU A 141 16.85 -2.13 30.32
C LEU A 141 18.08 -2.48 31.16
N LYS A 142 19.29 -2.38 30.59
CA LYS A 142 20.58 -2.61 31.28
C LYS A 142 20.58 -3.92 32.09
N PRO A 143 20.29 -5.08 31.46
CA PRO A 143 20.23 -6.34 32.18
C PRO A 143 21.63 -6.75 32.68
N ALA A 144 21.70 -7.47 33.80
CA ALA A 144 22.97 -8.01 34.26
C ALA A 144 23.44 -9.14 33.32
N LEU A 145 24.76 -9.34 33.21
CA LEU A 145 25.33 -10.40 32.36
C LEU A 145 24.84 -11.79 32.77
N ALA A 146 24.63 -12.01 34.07
CA ALA A 146 24.10 -13.25 34.64
C ALA A 146 22.64 -13.53 34.25
N ASP A 147 21.87 -12.50 33.89
CA ASP A 147 20.46 -12.62 33.53
C ASP A 147 20.28 -13.07 32.08
N LEU A 148 21.31 -12.94 31.22
CA LEU A 148 21.19 -13.18 29.78
C LEU A 148 20.76 -14.61 29.39
N PRO A 149 21.26 -15.70 30.03
CA PRO A 149 20.80 -17.05 29.72
C PRO A 149 19.30 -17.24 29.98
N ILE A 150 18.79 -16.66 31.08
CA ILE A 150 17.37 -16.72 31.43
C ILE A 150 16.56 -15.78 30.54
N ALA A 151 17.11 -14.60 30.20
CA ALA A 151 16.48 -13.63 29.30
C ALA A 151 16.23 -14.21 27.90
N ALA A 152 17.05 -15.16 27.45
CA ALA A 152 16.92 -15.81 26.15
C ALA A 152 15.59 -16.57 25.96
N ILE A 153 14.92 -16.96 27.05
CA ILE A 153 13.60 -17.60 27.01
C ILE A 153 12.57 -16.70 26.31
N GLY A 154 12.65 -15.38 26.50
CA GLY A 154 11.74 -14.40 25.88
C GLY A 154 11.78 -14.43 24.34
N PRO A 155 12.93 -14.13 23.70
CA PRO A 155 13.13 -14.25 22.26
C PRO A 155 12.75 -15.61 21.67
N VAL A 156 13.08 -16.71 22.36
CA VAL A 156 12.78 -18.07 21.89
C VAL A 156 11.27 -18.33 21.90
N LEU A 157 10.56 -17.94 22.96
CA LEU A 157 9.10 -18.05 23.01
C LEU A 157 8.44 -17.19 21.94
N ALA A 158 8.89 -15.95 21.73
CA ALA A 158 8.36 -15.09 20.68
C ALA A 158 8.51 -15.72 19.27
N LEU A 159 9.64 -16.40 19.02
CA LEU A 159 9.85 -17.16 17.78
C LEU A 159 8.87 -18.32 17.65
N VAL A 160 8.75 -19.17 18.68
CA VAL A 160 7.92 -20.38 18.65
C VAL A 160 6.44 -20.03 18.56
N VAL A 161 5.96 -19.15 19.44
CA VAL A 161 4.56 -18.67 19.44
C VAL A 161 4.26 -17.96 18.12
N GLY A 162 5.14 -17.08 17.64
CA GLY A 162 4.93 -16.34 16.40
C GLY A 162 4.87 -17.24 15.18
N HIS A 163 5.74 -18.26 15.11
CA HIS A 163 5.69 -19.26 14.05
C HIS A 163 4.42 -20.10 14.12
N THR A 164 3.99 -20.49 15.31
CA THR A 164 2.79 -21.31 15.53
C THR A 164 1.51 -20.56 15.14
N VAL A 165 1.37 -19.32 15.61
CA VAL A 165 0.24 -18.43 15.28
C VAL A 165 0.15 -18.21 13.77
N ARG A 166 1.28 -18.01 13.10
CA ARG A 166 1.31 -17.72 11.66
C ARG A 166 1.17 -18.96 10.77
N THR A 167 1.51 -20.15 11.25
CA THR A 167 1.43 -21.39 10.46
C THR A 167 0.10 -22.10 10.65
N TYR A 168 -0.40 -22.18 11.89
CA TYR A 168 -1.56 -23.00 12.23
C TYR A 168 -2.81 -22.19 12.55
N LEU A 169 -2.67 -21.06 13.26
CA LEU A 169 -3.83 -20.33 13.77
C LEU A 169 -4.41 -19.36 12.74
N LEU A 170 -3.53 -18.58 12.11
CA LEU A 170 -3.86 -17.58 11.09
C LEU A 170 -2.88 -17.73 9.91
N PRO A 171 -3.00 -18.77 9.08
CA PRO A 171 -2.10 -19.01 7.94
C PRO A 171 -2.05 -17.83 6.97
N ASP A 172 -0.87 -17.56 6.41
CA ASP A 172 -0.68 -16.61 5.32
C ASP A 172 -0.91 -17.29 3.97
N ASP A 173 -1.89 -16.79 3.23
CA ASP A 173 -2.16 -17.27 1.89
C ASP A 173 -2.62 -16.07 1.04
N TRP A 174 -1.65 -15.46 0.34
CA TRP A 174 -1.90 -14.31 -0.52
C TRP A 174 -2.88 -14.64 -1.65
N ARG A 175 -2.95 -15.92 -2.08
CA ARG A 175 -3.85 -16.39 -3.15
C ARG A 175 -5.30 -16.34 -2.67
N ARG A 176 -5.56 -16.76 -1.43
CA ARG A 176 -6.88 -16.61 -0.79
C ARG A 176 -7.29 -15.15 -0.63
N ASP A 177 -6.32 -14.29 -0.28
CA ASP A 177 -6.58 -12.87 -0.05
C ASP A 177 -6.87 -12.11 -1.34
N LEU A 178 -6.12 -12.42 -2.40
CA LEU A 178 -6.39 -11.96 -3.75
C LEU A 178 -7.79 -12.42 -4.19
N LEU A 179 -8.10 -13.71 -4.07
CA LEU A 179 -9.41 -14.25 -4.46
C LEU A 179 -10.57 -13.55 -3.74
N ARG A 180 -10.46 -13.34 -2.42
CA ARG A 180 -11.46 -12.60 -1.64
C ARG A 180 -11.61 -11.16 -2.10
N SER A 181 -10.50 -10.50 -2.44
CA SER A 181 -10.51 -9.13 -2.94
C SER A 181 -11.18 -9.05 -4.31
N LEU A 182 -10.90 -10.00 -5.22
CA LEU A 182 -11.56 -10.08 -6.53
C LEU A 182 -13.08 -10.33 -6.39
N MET A 183 -13.48 -11.22 -5.48
CA MET A 183 -14.90 -11.43 -5.17
C MET A 183 -15.57 -10.16 -4.62
N ALA A 184 -14.86 -9.44 -3.74
CA ALA A 184 -15.36 -8.17 -3.21
C ALA A 184 -15.49 -7.08 -4.29
N ILE A 185 -14.62 -7.06 -5.31
CA ILE A 185 -14.79 -6.18 -6.49
C ILE A 185 -16.13 -6.48 -7.18
N GLN A 186 -16.45 -7.75 -7.41
CA GLN A 186 -17.73 -8.12 -8.05
C GLN A 186 -18.93 -7.66 -7.22
N VAL A 187 -18.91 -7.91 -5.91
CA VAL A 187 -20.00 -7.47 -5.01
C VAL A 187 -20.18 -5.94 -5.06
N ARG A 188 -19.09 -5.18 -5.14
CA ARG A 188 -19.16 -3.71 -5.22
C ARG A 188 -19.68 -3.21 -6.56
N VAL A 189 -19.35 -3.89 -7.65
CA VAL A 189 -19.95 -3.60 -8.97
C VAL A 189 -21.46 -3.88 -8.93
N ASP A 190 -21.88 -4.92 -8.23
CA ASP A 190 -23.30 -5.26 -8.08
C ASP A 190 -24.05 -4.20 -7.26
N ASP A 191 -23.44 -3.71 -6.18
CA ASP A 191 -23.98 -2.58 -5.40
C ASP A 191 -24.18 -1.32 -6.29
N ILE A 192 -23.22 -1.04 -7.19
CA ILE A 192 -23.31 0.08 -8.15
C ILE A 192 -24.45 -0.15 -9.15
N LEU A 193 -24.55 -1.34 -9.75
CA LEU A 193 -25.62 -1.68 -10.69
C LEU A 193 -27.01 -1.55 -10.03
N MET A 194 -27.16 -2.06 -8.79
CA MET A 194 -28.38 -1.92 -8.02
C MET A 194 -28.74 -0.45 -7.78
N ARG A 195 -27.76 0.40 -7.45
CA ARG A 195 -28.03 1.83 -7.27
C ARG A 195 -28.37 2.55 -8.58
N LEU A 196 -27.72 2.17 -9.69
CA LEU A 196 -28.05 2.68 -11.02
C LEU A 196 -29.47 2.25 -11.46
N ALA A 197 -29.95 1.08 -11.05
CA ALA A 197 -31.33 0.66 -11.31
C ALA A 197 -32.34 1.55 -10.58
N VAL A 198 -32.08 1.88 -9.31
CA VAL A 198 -32.90 2.84 -8.54
C VAL A 198 -32.91 4.21 -9.20
N LEU A 199 -31.74 4.70 -9.63
CA LEU A 199 -31.61 5.98 -10.37
C LEU A 199 -32.45 5.99 -11.66
N SER A 200 -32.41 4.88 -12.40
CA SER A 200 -33.13 4.73 -13.66
C SER A 200 -34.66 4.77 -13.47
N GLY A 201 -35.16 4.31 -12.32
CA GLY A 201 -36.58 4.39 -11.97
C GLY A 201 -37.06 5.79 -11.58
N ALA A 202 -36.17 6.64 -11.07
CA ALA A 202 -36.49 8.01 -10.63
C ALA A 202 -36.44 9.06 -11.75
N GLY A 203 -35.80 8.76 -12.89
CA GLY A 203 -35.73 9.62 -14.08
C GLY A 203 -34.81 10.86 -13.97
N SER A 204 -34.35 11.23 -12.78
CA SER A 204 -33.36 12.30 -12.58
C SER A 204 -32.50 12.07 -11.33
N ALA A 205 -31.23 12.51 -11.39
CA ALA A 205 -30.27 12.32 -10.29
C ALA A 205 -30.38 13.41 -9.21
N SER A 206 -30.73 13.02 -7.99
CA SER A 206 -30.64 13.86 -6.80
C SER A 206 -29.19 14.07 -6.36
N GLU A 207 -28.93 15.11 -5.56
CA GLU A 207 -27.62 15.27 -4.90
C GLU A 207 -27.28 14.09 -3.99
N ALA A 208 -28.30 13.50 -3.35
CA ALA A 208 -28.15 12.29 -2.55
C ALA A 208 -27.65 11.10 -3.39
N ASP A 209 -28.22 10.88 -4.58
CA ASP A 209 -27.79 9.82 -5.51
C ASP A 209 -26.34 10.01 -5.94
N ARG A 210 -25.96 11.25 -6.27
CA ARG A 210 -24.58 11.59 -6.64
C ARG A 210 -23.62 11.33 -5.48
N HIS A 211 -24.03 11.59 -4.25
CA HIS A 211 -23.19 11.34 -3.07
C HIS A 211 -23.03 9.85 -2.81
N GLU A 212 -24.12 9.09 -2.90
CA GLU A 212 -24.12 7.64 -2.66
C GLU A 212 -23.33 6.87 -3.73
N LEU A 213 -23.51 7.18 -5.02
CA LEU A 213 -22.72 6.58 -6.10
C LEU A 213 -21.22 6.90 -5.98
N ARG A 214 -20.86 8.11 -5.53
CA ARG A 214 -19.46 8.45 -5.21
C ARG A 214 -18.91 7.63 -4.05
N GLN A 215 -19.70 7.38 -3.01
CA GLN A 215 -19.27 6.50 -1.91
C GLN A 215 -19.09 5.05 -2.36
N LEU A 216 -19.95 4.54 -3.24
CA LEU A 216 -19.82 3.20 -3.81
C LEU A 216 -18.57 3.09 -4.70
N GLU A 217 -18.30 4.12 -5.51
CA GLU A 217 -17.09 4.24 -6.32
C GLU A 217 -15.82 4.25 -5.45
N GLU A 218 -15.80 5.04 -4.37
CA GLU A 218 -14.69 5.07 -3.41
C GLU A 218 -14.44 3.71 -2.75
N ARG A 219 -15.51 3.00 -2.38
CA ARG A 219 -15.40 1.64 -1.83
C ARG A 219 -14.86 0.65 -2.86
N LEU A 220 -15.31 0.73 -4.12
CA LEU A 220 -14.76 -0.09 -5.20
C LEU A 220 -13.26 0.16 -5.37
N LYS A 221 -12.85 1.42 -5.37
CA LYS A 221 -11.43 1.85 -5.44
C LYS A 221 -10.60 1.21 -4.34
N ASP A 222 -11.08 1.22 -3.09
CA ASP A 222 -10.36 0.63 -1.96
C ASP A 222 -10.11 -0.87 -2.15
N VAL A 223 -11.11 -1.62 -2.64
CA VAL A 223 -10.97 -3.06 -2.89
C VAL A 223 -10.08 -3.36 -4.10
N VAL A 224 -10.16 -2.54 -5.15
CA VAL A 224 -9.27 -2.62 -6.32
C VAL A 224 -7.82 -2.45 -5.90
N LEU A 225 -7.52 -1.39 -5.13
CA LEU A 225 -6.17 -1.14 -4.60
C LEU A 225 -5.69 -2.27 -3.67
N MET A 226 -6.61 -2.88 -2.92
CA MET A 226 -6.31 -4.04 -2.09
C MET A 226 -5.93 -5.25 -2.93
N ALA A 227 -6.71 -5.56 -3.98
CA ALA A 227 -6.45 -6.66 -4.90
C ALA A 227 -5.09 -6.48 -5.63
N GLU A 228 -4.83 -5.28 -6.15
CA GLU A 228 -3.53 -4.93 -6.75
C GLU A 228 -2.37 -5.08 -5.76
N GLY A 229 -2.61 -4.77 -4.48
CA GLY A 229 -1.63 -4.92 -3.41
C GLY A 229 -1.19 -6.38 -3.16
N PHE A 230 -2.02 -7.36 -3.53
CA PHE A 230 -1.69 -8.78 -3.41
C PHE A 230 -1.04 -9.37 -4.66
N LEU A 231 -1.06 -8.65 -5.79
CA LEU A 231 -0.40 -9.13 -6.99
C LEU A 231 1.12 -9.19 -6.79
N PRO A 232 1.79 -10.28 -7.21
CA PRO A 232 3.24 -10.35 -7.20
C PRO A 232 3.85 -9.18 -7.96
N ARG A 233 4.89 -8.56 -7.40
CA ARG A 233 5.66 -7.52 -8.12
C ARG A 233 6.63 -8.18 -9.10
N PRO A 234 6.68 -7.71 -10.36
CA PRO A 234 7.71 -8.15 -11.30
C PRO A 234 9.10 -7.71 -10.80
N SER A 235 10.12 -8.51 -11.08
CA SER A 235 11.53 -8.17 -10.86
C SER A 235 12.04 -7.24 -11.96
N ASP A 236 13.01 -6.37 -11.64
CA ASP A 236 13.63 -5.43 -12.59
C ASP A 236 14.52 -6.12 -13.65
N GLU A 237 14.63 -7.46 -13.64
CA GLU A 237 15.50 -8.21 -14.54
C GLU A 237 14.71 -9.22 -15.37
N ALA A 238 14.74 -8.99 -16.68
CA ALA A 238 14.27 -9.83 -17.79
C ALA A 238 12.78 -10.19 -17.79
N ILE A 239 12.06 -9.59 -18.75
CA ILE A 239 10.70 -9.89 -19.17
C ILE A 239 10.61 -11.40 -19.47
N SER A 240 10.12 -12.19 -18.52
CA SER A 240 9.87 -13.62 -18.72
C SER A 240 8.40 -13.87 -19.04
N SER A 241 8.10 -14.99 -19.70
CA SER A 241 6.72 -15.44 -20.02
C SER A 241 5.81 -15.59 -18.80
N ALA A 242 6.34 -15.57 -17.57
CA ALA A 242 5.56 -15.62 -16.33
C ALA A 242 4.96 -14.25 -15.91
N GLU A 243 5.34 -13.15 -16.57
CA GLU A 243 4.78 -11.81 -16.31
C GLU A 243 3.39 -11.60 -16.94
N GLU A 244 3.09 -12.32 -18.02
CA GLU A 244 1.84 -12.22 -18.78
C GLU A 244 0.55 -12.43 -17.94
N PRO A 245 0.42 -13.48 -17.09
CA PRO A 245 -0.81 -13.71 -16.35
C PRO A 245 -1.04 -12.70 -15.22
N VAL A 246 0.02 -12.21 -14.56
CA VAL A 246 -0.08 -11.14 -13.55
C VAL A 246 -0.52 -9.84 -14.20
N ALA A 247 0.07 -9.50 -15.35
CA ALA A 247 -0.28 -8.29 -16.06
C ALA A 247 -1.70 -8.34 -16.60
N ALA A 248 -2.12 -9.47 -17.17
CA ALA A 248 -3.49 -9.68 -17.62
C ALA A 248 -4.51 -9.56 -16.48
N LEU A 249 -4.20 -10.08 -15.29
CA LEU A 249 -5.06 -9.95 -14.12
C LEU A 249 -5.16 -8.50 -13.62
N ALA A 250 -4.03 -7.79 -13.50
CA ALA A 250 -4.03 -6.37 -13.14
C ALA A 250 -4.90 -5.55 -14.10
N MET A 251 -4.81 -5.84 -15.40
CA MET A 251 -5.64 -5.17 -16.40
C MET A 251 -7.12 -5.46 -16.24
N LYS A 252 -7.52 -6.71 -15.96
CA LYS A 252 -8.95 -7.04 -15.75
C LYS A 252 -9.53 -6.36 -14.51
N ILE A 253 -8.75 -6.28 -13.42
CA ILE A 253 -9.12 -5.54 -12.21
C ILE A 253 -9.33 -4.06 -12.56
N PHE A 254 -8.40 -3.50 -13.31
CA PHE A 254 -8.43 -2.11 -13.72
C PHE A 254 -9.58 -1.78 -14.68
N ASP A 255 -9.79 -2.60 -15.72
CA ASP A 255 -10.87 -2.46 -16.70
C ASP A 255 -12.24 -2.49 -15.99
N THR A 256 -12.40 -3.34 -14.98
CA THR A 256 -13.63 -3.41 -14.17
C THR A 256 -13.87 -2.09 -13.43
N HIS A 257 -12.83 -1.50 -12.84
CA HIS A 257 -12.92 -0.22 -12.16
C HIS A 257 -13.25 0.92 -13.12
N LEU A 258 -12.55 1.02 -14.23
CA LEU A 258 -12.76 2.09 -15.22
C LEU A 258 -14.14 2.00 -15.86
N ALA A 259 -14.61 0.78 -16.16
CA ALA A 259 -15.95 0.57 -16.67
C ALA A 259 -17.02 0.97 -15.65
N ALA A 260 -16.80 0.71 -14.36
CA ALA A 260 -17.72 1.10 -13.30
C ALA A 260 -17.78 2.63 -13.13
N GLU A 261 -16.62 3.31 -13.11
CA GLU A 261 -16.53 4.77 -13.08
C GLU A 261 -17.25 5.39 -14.28
N SER A 262 -17.01 4.86 -15.48
CA SER A 262 -17.63 5.32 -16.71
C SER A 262 -19.15 5.13 -16.70
N ALA A 263 -19.63 3.97 -16.22
CA ALA A 263 -21.06 3.70 -16.05
C ALA A 263 -21.71 4.67 -15.06
N ILE A 264 -21.06 4.99 -13.93
CA ILE A 264 -21.56 5.97 -12.95
C ILE A 264 -21.65 7.36 -13.58
N VAL A 265 -20.56 7.83 -14.20
CA VAL A 265 -20.49 9.19 -14.76
C VAL A 265 -21.54 9.39 -15.84
N LEU A 266 -21.64 8.46 -16.80
CA LEU A 266 -22.56 8.58 -17.92
C LEU A 266 -24.01 8.38 -17.49
N SER A 267 -24.28 7.50 -16.53
CA SER A 267 -25.64 7.32 -16.00
C SER A 267 -26.14 8.51 -15.18
N LEU A 268 -25.23 9.28 -14.57
CA LEU A 268 -25.57 10.53 -13.87
C LEU A 268 -25.88 11.68 -14.84
N GLU A 269 -25.33 11.63 -16.06
CA GLU A 269 -25.58 12.61 -17.13
C GLU A 269 -26.88 12.30 -17.88
N ALA A 270 -27.10 11.02 -18.21
CA ALA A 270 -28.34 10.53 -18.78
C ALA A 270 -28.67 9.14 -18.21
N PRO A 271 -29.72 9.02 -17.38
CA PRO A 271 -30.06 7.75 -16.74
C PRO A 271 -30.37 6.69 -17.81
N PRO A 272 -29.76 5.50 -17.72
CA PRO A 272 -30.01 4.42 -18.66
C PRO A 272 -31.41 3.85 -18.46
N PRO A 273 -31.94 3.08 -19.44
CA PRO A 273 -33.22 2.40 -19.26
C PRO A 273 -33.16 1.41 -18.10
N PHE A 274 -34.15 1.43 -17.21
CA PHE A 274 -34.24 0.49 -16.09
C PHE A 274 -34.13 -0.97 -16.56
N ALA A 275 -34.80 -1.32 -17.67
CA ALA A 275 -34.76 -2.65 -18.25
C ALA A 275 -33.34 -3.11 -18.63
N LEU A 276 -32.47 -2.19 -19.08
CA LEU A 276 -31.09 -2.50 -19.40
C LEU A 276 -30.32 -2.84 -18.12
N VAL A 277 -30.41 -1.99 -17.09
CA VAL A 277 -29.71 -2.23 -15.82
C VAL A 277 -30.20 -3.52 -15.15
N HIS A 278 -31.52 -3.78 -15.21
CA HIS A 278 -32.12 -5.01 -14.71
C HIS A 278 -31.59 -6.25 -15.45
N ALA A 279 -31.52 -6.22 -16.79
CA ALA A 279 -30.95 -7.32 -17.57
C ALA A 279 -29.47 -7.60 -17.22
N LEU A 280 -28.71 -6.55 -16.87
CA LEU A 280 -27.32 -6.69 -16.40
C LEU A 280 -27.21 -7.32 -15.01
N ILE A 281 -28.15 -7.03 -14.11
CA ILE A 281 -28.21 -7.61 -12.76
C ILE A 281 -28.54 -9.10 -12.85
N GLU A 282 -29.55 -9.47 -13.64
CA GLU A 282 -29.98 -10.86 -13.87
C GLU A 282 -28.99 -11.68 -14.74
N GLY A 283 -28.05 -11.01 -15.42
CA GLY A 283 -27.06 -11.66 -16.27
C GLY A 283 -27.57 -12.06 -17.66
N GLU A 284 -28.69 -11.49 -18.11
CA GLU A 284 -29.31 -11.74 -19.41
C GLU A 284 -28.59 -10.98 -20.54
N ARG A 285 -27.48 -11.54 -21.03
CA ARG A 285 -26.61 -10.88 -22.04
C ARG A 285 -27.35 -10.48 -23.31
N ASP A 286 -28.10 -11.42 -23.89
CA ASP A 286 -28.80 -11.22 -25.16
C ASP A 286 -29.91 -10.17 -25.04
N MET A 287 -30.57 -10.12 -23.87
CA MET A 287 -31.61 -9.13 -23.60
C MET A 287 -31.02 -7.74 -23.45
N ALA A 288 -29.91 -7.61 -22.70
CA ALA A 288 -29.20 -6.35 -22.55
C ALA A 288 -28.74 -5.76 -23.90
N GLU A 289 -28.21 -6.58 -24.80
CA GLU A 289 -27.79 -6.14 -26.14
C GLU A 289 -28.98 -5.70 -27.01
N LYS A 290 -30.10 -6.44 -26.97
CA LYS A 290 -31.33 -6.04 -27.68
C LYS A 290 -31.88 -4.71 -27.18
N ILE A 291 -31.89 -4.48 -25.86
CA ILE A 291 -32.36 -3.23 -25.28
C ILE A 291 -31.43 -2.08 -25.67
N ALA A 292 -30.11 -2.26 -25.58
CA ALA A 292 -29.14 -1.23 -25.95
C ALA A 292 -29.19 -0.90 -27.45
N ALA A 293 -29.51 -1.88 -28.30
CA ALA A 293 -29.68 -1.67 -29.75
C ALA A 293 -31.06 -1.10 -30.14
N SER A 294 -31.98 -0.96 -29.18
CA SER A 294 -33.35 -0.52 -29.48
C SER A 294 -33.38 0.93 -30.01
N PRO A 295 -34.35 1.28 -30.88
CA PRO A 295 -34.49 2.63 -31.40
C PRO A 295 -34.71 3.68 -30.30
N ALA A 296 -35.31 3.28 -29.18
CA ALA A 296 -35.55 4.16 -28.03
C ALA A 296 -34.24 4.57 -27.33
N VAL A 297 -33.21 3.70 -27.35
CA VAL A 297 -31.89 3.98 -26.78
C VAL A 297 -30.99 4.66 -27.81
N ASN A 298 -31.00 4.18 -29.05
CA ASN A 298 -30.19 4.74 -30.13
C ASN A 298 -30.68 6.10 -30.64
N GLY A 299 -31.93 6.48 -30.31
CA GLY A 299 -32.51 7.78 -30.68
C GLY A 299 -31.99 8.96 -29.84
N ASP A 300 -31.42 8.71 -28.65
CA ASP A 300 -30.80 9.72 -27.80
C ASP A 300 -29.33 9.36 -27.57
N GLU A 301 -28.43 10.19 -28.10
CA GLU A 301 -26.98 9.95 -28.04
C GLU A 301 -26.46 9.78 -26.61
N ARG A 302 -27.01 10.53 -25.64
CA ARG A 302 -26.56 10.46 -24.23
C ARG A 302 -27.01 9.16 -23.56
N ILE A 303 -28.22 8.70 -23.86
CA ILE A 303 -28.74 7.42 -23.37
C ILE A 303 -28.01 6.26 -24.04
N ALA A 304 -27.67 6.39 -25.33
CA ALA A 304 -26.83 5.41 -26.02
C ALA A 304 -25.42 5.32 -25.40
N GLU A 305 -24.82 6.46 -24.99
CA GLU A 305 -23.54 6.47 -24.28
C GLU A 305 -23.60 5.76 -22.91
N SER A 306 -24.63 6.04 -22.10
CA SER A 306 -24.80 5.35 -20.81
C SER A 306 -25.06 3.86 -20.98
N ALA A 307 -25.85 3.46 -21.99
CA ALA A 307 -26.09 2.07 -22.34
C ALA A 307 -24.80 1.32 -22.74
N ARG A 308 -23.94 1.95 -23.55
CA ARG A 308 -22.63 1.37 -23.94
C ARG A 308 -21.69 1.21 -22.77
N ALA A 309 -21.66 2.18 -21.85
CA ALA A 309 -20.84 2.09 -20.65
C ALA A 309 -21.28 0.94 -19.72
N LEU A 310 -22.59 0.71 -19.61
CA LEU A 310 -23.13 -0.45 -18.91
C LEU A 310 -22.75 -1.77 -19.57
N LEU A 311 -22.84 -1.88 -20.90
CA LEU A 311 -22.39 -3.08 -21.61
C LEU A 311 -20.89 -3.35 -21.42
N TRP A 312 -20.07 -2.30 -21.40
CA TRP A 312 -18.65 -2.44 -21.08
C TRP A 312 -18.43 -2.93 -19.64
N LEU A 313 -19.17 -2.39 -18.67
CA LEU A 313 -19.12 -2.85 -17.28
C LEU A 313 -19.52 -4.33 -17.15
N ARG A 314 -20.55 -4.76 -17.90
CA ARG A 314 -20.94 -6.17 -17.99
C ARG A 314 -19.79 -7.04 -18.50
N ASP A 315 -19.14 -6.62 -19.59
CA ASP A 315 -18.06 -7.39 -20.20
C ASP A 315 -16.85 -7.49 -19.27
N ALA A 316 -16.45 -6.37 -18.64
CA ALA A 316 -15.37 -6.35 -17.65
C ALA A 316 -15.69 -7.21 -16.41
N ARG A 317 -16.90 -7.09 -15.86
CA ARG A 317 -17.39 -7.92 -14.74
C ARG A 317 -17.34 -9.42 -15.10
N SER A 318 -17.75 -9.77 -16.32
CA SER A 318 -17.73 -11.16 -16.80
C SER A 318 -16.32 -11.70 -17.00
N ALA A 319 -15.39 -10.86 -17.49
CA ALA A 319 -13.99 -11.22 -17.67
C ALA A 319 -13.29 -11.45 -16.32
N LEU A 320 -13.66 -10.67 -15.29
CA LEU A 320 -13.21 -10.88 -13.91
C LEU A 320 -13.83 -12.14 -13.29
N ALA A 321 -15.11 -12.42 -13.58
CA ALA A 321 -15.80 -13.63 -13.13
C ALA A 321 -15.11 -14.90 -13.64
N ALA A 322 -14.71 -14.90 -14.91
CA ALA A 322 -13.98 -16.01 -15.51
C ALA A 322 -12.65 -16.27 -14.77
N VAL A 323 -11.89 -15.22 -14.44
CA VAL A 323 -10.65 -15.37 -13.66
C VAL A 323 -10.92 -15.89 -12.26
N ILE A 324 -11.97 -15.41 -11.58
CA ILE A 324 -12.33 -15.91 -10.25
C ILE A 324 -12.69 -17.40 -10.31
N ALA A 325 -13.41 -17.83 -11.35
CA ALA A 325 -13.76 -19.23 -11.55
C ALA A 325 -12.51 -20.10 -11.79
N GLU A 326 -11.62 -19.67 -12.68
CA GLU A 326 -10.34 -20.35 -12.96
C GLU A 326 -9.43 -20.40 -11.72
N ALA A 327 -9.36 -19.30 -10.98
CA ALA A 327 -8.59 -19.20 -9.73
C ALA A 327 -9.11 -20.12 -8.63
N ARG A 328 -10.42 -20.40 -8.58
CA ARG A 328 -10.99 -21.36 -7.63
C ARG A 328 -10.54 -22.79 -7.92
N SER A 329 -10.38 -23.16 -9.19
CA SER A 329 -9.91 -24.50 -9.58
C SER A 329 -8.39 -24.66 -9.47
N ASP A 330 -7.61 -23.66 -9.91
CA ASP A 330 -6.15 -23.77 -9.99
C ASP A 330 -5.40 -23.09 -8.82
N GLN A 331 -6.11 -22.38 -7.93
CA GLN A 331 -5.50 -21.64 -6.81
C GLN A 331 -4.35 -20.74 -7.25
N PHE A 332 -4.48 -20.08 -8.40
CA PHE A 332 -3.44 -19.23 -9.00
C PHE A 332 -2.06 -19.91 -9.15
N ARG A 333 -1.99 -21.24 -9.36
CA ARG A 333 -0.72 -21.94 -9.55
C ARG A 333 0.03 -21.46 -10.78
N SER A 334 -0.67 -21.13 -11.87
CA SER A 334 -0.09 -20.52 -13.07
C SER A 334 0.56 -19.14 -12.84
N ILE A 335 0.14 -18.41 -11.81
CA ILE A 335 0.72 -17.12 -11.40
C ILE A 335 1.88 -17.31 -10.40
N GLY A 336 1.92 -18.47 -9.73
CA GLY A 336 2.90 -18.80 -8.69
C GLY A 336 3.96 -19.83 -9.10
N SER A 337 4.08 -20.20 -10.38
CA SER A 337 4.99 -21.27 -10.81
C SER A 337 6.47 -20.89 -10.87
N ASP A 338 6.79 -19.59 -10.96
CA ASP A 338 8.18 -19.08 -10.86
C ASP A 338 8.50 -18.62 -9.42
N GLU A 339 8.11 -19.43 -8.43
CA GLU A 339 8.41 -19.22 -7.01
C GLU A 339 9.84 -19.70 -6.62
N GLY A 340 10.60 -20.24 -7.57
CA GLY A 340 11.99 -20.69 -7.41
C GLY A 340 12.98 -19.63 -7.87
N GLU A 341 13.81 -19.15 -6.95
CA GLU A 341 14.95 -18.25 -7.17
C GLU A 341 14.61 -16.96 -7.94
N GLN A 342 14.17 -15.95 -7.19
CA GLN A 342 14.64 -14.59 -7.50
C GLN A 342 16.15 -14.70 -7.64
N ALA A 343 16.66 -14.63 -8.88
CA ALA A 343 18.08 -14.53 -9.13
C ALA A 343 18.57 -13.41 -8.20
N SER A 344 19.42 -13.79 -7.25
CA SER A 344 20.03 -12.86 -6.32
C SER A 344 20.91 -11.95 -7.16
N ALA A 345 20.35 -10.86 -7.70
CA ALA A 345 21.12 -9.75 -8.20
C ALA A 345 22.17 -9.44 -7.14
N SER A 346 23.44 -9.48 -7.53
CA SER A 346 24.54 -9.31 -6.58
C SER A 346 24.30 -8.04 -5.76
N PRO A 347 24.47 -8.08 -4.43
CA PRO A 347 24.15 -6.94 -3.58
C PRO A 347 24.94 -5.70 -4.03
N ASP A 348 24.21 -4.65 -4.44
CA ASP A 348 24.81 -3.39 -4.87
C ASP A 348 25.02 -2.45 -3.68
N PHE A 349 26.28 -2.21 -3.33
CA PHE A 349 26.70 -1.30 -2.26
C PHE A 349 27.00 0.13 -2.75
N SER A 350 26.75 0.44 -4.02
CA SER A 350 26.93 1.77 -4.58
C SER A 350 26.00 2.80 -3.94
N LEU A 351 26.47 4.04 -3.78
CA LEU A 351 25.64 5.18 -3.36
C LEU A 351 24.56 5.55 -4.39
N LYS A 352 24.57 4.95 -5.60
CA LYS A 352 23.47 5.03 -6.55
C LYS A 352 22.25 4.21 -6.07
N ASN A 353 22.47 3.14 -5.29
CA ASN A 353 21.41 2.32 -4.73
C ASN A 353 20.60 3.15 -3.70
N PRO A 354 19.27 3.28 -3.88
CA PRO A 354 18.40 3.98 -2.92
C PRO A 354 18.50 3.43 -1.49
N VAL A 355 18.75 2.13 -1.33
CA VAL A 355 18.91 1.49 -0.03
C VAL A 355 20.16 2.00 0.70
N MET A 356 21.29 2.11 -0.01
CA MET A 356 22.54 2.61 0.55
C MET A 356 22.45 4.09 0.92
N ARG A 357 21.78 4.89 0.09
CA ARG A 357 21.49 6.30 0.41
C ARG A 357 20.63 6.42 1.67
N ALA A 358 19.58 5.62 1.77
CA ALA A 358 18.72 5.59 2.95
C ALA A 358 19.49 5.13 4.19
N ALA A 359 20.42 4.18 4.07
CA ALA A 359 21.26 3.73 5.17
C ALA A 359 22.14 4.86 5.73
N VAL A 360 22.76 5.65 4.84
CA VAL A 360 23.51 6.86 5.25
C VAL A 360 22.60 7.88 5.90
N GLN A 361 21.43 8.18 5.31
CA GLN A 361 20.45 9.12 5.87
C GLN A 361 20.00 8.71 7.28
N ILE A 362 19.62 7.45 7.47
CA ILE A 362 19.14 6.92 8.74
C ILE A 362 20.24 6.96 9.80
N THR A 363 21.47 6.63 9.42
CA THR A 363 22.62 6.64 10.34
C THR A 363 22.95 8.06 10.79
N VAL A 364 23.01 9.01 9.85
CA VAL A 364 23.25 10.43 10.16
C VAL A 364 22.10 11.01 10.99
N ALA A 365 20.85 10.74 10.61
CA ALA A 365 19.67 11.15 11.38
C ALA A 365 19.70 10.62 12.82
N SER A 366 20.03 9.33 12.97
CA SER A 366 20.17 8.68 14.28
C SER A 366 21.31 9.28 15.10
N ALA A 367 22.45 9.58 14.49
CA ALA A 367 23.58 10.23 15.17
C ALA A 367 23.21 11.63 15.67
N VAL A 368 22.57 12.45 14.83
CA VAL A 368 22.09 13.78 15.22
C VAL A 368 21.05 13.68 16.34
N ALA A 369 20.07 12.78 16.20
CA ALA A 369 19.05 12.55 17.22
C ALA A 369 19.65 12.04 18.54
N MET A 370 20.69 11.21 18.48
CA MET A 370 21.42 10.73 19.65
C MET A 370 22.12 11.87 20.37
N VAL A 371 22.84 12.75 19.65
CA VAL A 371 23.53 13.91 20.26
C VAL A 371 22.53 14.82 20.97
N PHE A 372 21.48 15.26 20.28
CA PHE A 372 20.47 16.15 20.88
C PHE A 372 19.65 15.44 21.97
N GLY A 373 19.37 14.14 21.82
CA GLY A 373 18.71 13.34 22.84
C GLY A 373 19.53 13.21 24.11
N LEU A 374 20.85 12.98 23.99
CA LEU A 374 21.77 12.91 25.14
C LEU A 374 21.94 14.25 25.85
N MET A 375 21.81 15.37 25.13
CA MET A 375 21.78 16.71 25.72
C MET A 375 20.50 16.94 26.54
N LEU A 376 19.38 16.32 26.16
CA LEU A 376 18.11 16.44 26.85
C LEU A 376 18.00 15.49 28.05
N SER A 377 18.23 14.20 27.83
CA SER A 377 18.20 13.17 28.87
C SER A 377 19.22 12.09 28.60
N ARG A 378 20.14 11.93 29.56
CA ARG A 378 21.09 10.82 29.51
C ARG A 378 20.39 9.48 29.63
N ASP A 379 19.23 9.33 30.25
CA ASP A 379 18.66 7.99 30.48
C ASP A 379 17.63 7.55 29.43
N ARG A 380 17.11 8.47 28.60
CA ARG A 380 15.95 8.18 27.75
C ARG A 380 16.09 8.59 26.27
N TRP A 381 17.20 9.20 25.87
CA TRP A 381 17.54 9.66 24.51
C TRP A 381 17.18 8.70 23.35
N PHE A 382 17.09 7.41 23.62
CA PHE A 382 16.75 6.37 22.66
C PHE A 382 15.43 6.58 21.90
N TRP A 383 14.41 7.24 22.49
CA TRP A 383 13.16 7.50 21.76
C TRP A 383 13.34 8.50 20.61
N ALA A 384 14.31 9.41 20.74
CA ALA A 384 14.68 10.31 19.65
C ALA A 384 15.29 9.51 18.49
N VAL A 385 16.21 8.60 18.79
CA VAL A 385 16.84 7.73 17.79
C VAL A 385 15.84 6.76 17.15
N LEU A 386 14.97 6.15 17.95
CA LEU A 386 13.90 5.28 17.44
C LEU A 386 12.98 6.03 16.49
N THR A 387 12.67 7.29 16.79
CA THR A 387 11.87 8.15 15.93
C THR A 387 12.60 8.48 14.63
N ALA A 388 13.86 8.94 14.72
CA ALA A 388 14.68 9.24 13.54
C ALA A 388 14.82 8.01 12.62
N PHE A 389 14.96 6.82 13.19
CA PHE A 389 15.06 5.56 12.44
C PHE A 389 13.72 5.17 11.78
N LEU A 390 12.62 5.16 12.54
CA LEU A 390 11.34 4.62 12.08
C LEU A 390 10.65 5.49 11.01
N ILE A 391 10.93 6.80 10.96
CA ILE A 391 10.34 7.65 9.92
C ILE A 391 10.84 7.29 8.53
N PHE A 392 12.01 6.66 8.38
CA PHE A 392 12.53 6.21 7.09
C PHE A 392 12.06 4.80 6.72
N THR A 393 11.45 4.07 7.65
CA THR A 393 10.96 2.71 7.40
C THR A 393 9.84 2.74 6.36
N ASN A 394 10.04 2.08 5.23
CA ASN A 394 9.09 2.05 4.11
C ASN A 394 8.78 3.46 3.55
N THR A 395 9.81 4.29 3.42
CA THR A 395 9.77 5.57 2.69
C THR A 395 10.56 5.50 1.40
N LYS A 396 10.07 6.21 0.37
CA LYS A 396 10.75 6.29 -0.95
C LYS A 396 11.22 7.69 -1.32
N SER A 397 10.78 8.72 -0.61
CA SER A 397 11.11 10.11 -0.93
C SER A 397 11.20 10.97 0.32
N ARG A 398 11.83 12.14 0.20
CA ARG A 398 11.94 13.12 1.29
C ARG A 398 10.58 13.60 1.82
N GLY A 399 9.58 13.75 0.96
CA GLY A 399 8.22 14.16 1.36
C GLY A 399 7.49 13.10 2.16
N ASP A 400 7.72 11.82 1.85
CA ASP A 400 7.17 10.67 2.58
C ASP A 400 7.77 10.57 4.00
N ALA A 401 9.08 10.77 4.12
CA ALA A 401 9.76 10.83 5.42
C ALA A 401 9.24 11.99 6.30
N ALA A 402 9.06 13.18 5.73
CA ALA A 402 8.49 14.33 6.44
C ALA A 402 7.04 14.08 6.88
N MET A 403 6.20 13.51 6.00
CA MET A 403 4.82 13.18 6.35
C MET A 403 4.77 12.15 7.48
N ARG A 404 5.65 11.14 7.47
CA ARG A 404 5.75 10.18 8.57
C ARG A 404 6.22 10.82 9.87
N ALA A 405 7.14 11.78 9.81
CA ALA A 405 7.57 12.53 10.99
C ALA A 405 6.38 13.26 11.63
N VAL A 406 5.57 13.98 10.83
CA VAL A 406 4.35 14.65 11.31
C VAL A 406 3.34 13.65 11.88
N GLN A 407 3.06 12.56 11.15
CA GLN A 407 2.13 11.52 11.59
C GLN A 407 2.57 10.89 12.92
N ARG A 408 3.87 10.66 13.11
CA ARG A 408 4.43 10.14 14.36
C ARG A 408 4.27 11.12 15.51
N SER A 409 4.61 12.39 15.31
CA SER A 409 4.51 13.43 16.34
C SER A 409 3.06 13.63 16.78
N VAL A 410 2.12 13.78 15.83
CA VAL A 410 0.68 13.94 16.12
C VAL A 410 0.11 12.71 16.81
N GLY A 411 0.40 11.51 16.30
CA GLY A 411 -0.06 10.26 16.90
C GLY A 411 0.46 10.08 18.32
N THR A 412 1.74 10.40 18.57
CA THR A 412 2.35 10.28 19.90
C THR A 412 1.73 11.27 20.88
N LEU A 413 1.55 12.54 20.48
CA LEU A 413 0.96 13.57 21.34
C LEU A 413 -0.48 13.22 21.75
N LEU A 414 -1.32 12.86 20.78
CA LEU A 414 -2.70 12.46 21.06
C LEU A 414 -2.76 11.17 21.89
N GLY A 415 -1.88 10.20 21.59
CA GLY A 415 -1.84 8.92 22.28
C GLY A 415 -1.33 9.03 23.71
N ILE A 416 -0.38 9.93 23.98
CA ILE A 416 0.06 10.26 25.34
C ILE A 416 -1.08 10.91 26.13
N GLY A 417 -1.79 11.89 25.54
CA GLY A 417 -2.92 12.54 26.20
C GLY A 417 -4.05 11.56 26.57
N SER A 418 -4.50 10.75 25.60
CA SER A 418 -5.51 9.72 25.84
C SER A 418 -4.99 8.59 26.76
N GLY A 419 -3.73 8.20 26.61
CA GLY A 419 -3.10 7.15 27.39
C GLY A 419 -2.93 7.55 28.86
N LEU A 420 -2.59 8.81 29.15
CA LEU A 420 -2.54 9.35 30.49
C LEU A 420 -3.92 9.32 31.15
N LEU A 421 -4.96 9.82 30.45
CA LEU A 421 -6.33 9.76 30.94
C LEU A 421 -6.74 8.31 31.27
N LEU A 422 -6.55 7.38 30.33
CA LEU A 422 -6.90 5.97 30.54
C LEU A 422 -6.10 5.33 31.68
N ALA A 423 -4.79 5.55 31.74
CA ALA A 423 -3.93 4.97 32.79
C ALA A 423 -4.26 5.52 34.18
N THR A 424 -4.63 6.80 34.30
CA THR A 424 -5.08 7.38 35.57
C THR A 424 -6.44 6.84 36.02
N LEU A 425 -7.40 6.71 35.10
CA LEU A 425 -8.73 6.16 35.41
C LEU A 425 -8.69 4.67 35.77
N LEU A 426 -7.76 3.92 35.18
CA LEU A 426 -7.60 2.48 35.36
C LEU A 426 -6.51 2.12 36.40
N ALA A 427 -5.99 3.11 37.12
CA ALA A 427 -5.00 2.91 38.16
C ALA A 427 -5.54 1.92 39.21
N GLY A 428 -4.76 0.90 39.55
CA GLY A 428 -5.17 -0.16 40.48
C GLY A 428 -6.08 -1.24 39.88
N HIS A 429 -6.44 -1.18 38.60
CA HIS A 429 -7.28 -2.17 37.91
C HIS A 429 -6.51 -2.90 36.78
N PRO A 430 -5.53 -3.77 37.12
CA PRO A 430 -4.72 -4.48 36.11
C PRO A 430 -5.57 -5.43 35.24
N ALA A 431 -6.66 -5.98 35.79
CA ALA A 431 -7.60 -6.84 35.10
C ALA A 431 -8.28 -6.15 33.89
N ILE A 432 -8.35 -4.82 33.88
CA ILE A 432 -8.92 -4.04 32.77
C ILE A 432 -7.80 -3.48 31.88
N SER A 433 -6.72 -2.99 32.48
CA SER A 433 -5.59 -2.39 31.77
C SER A 433 -4.89 -3.36 30.82
N VAL A 434 -4.73 -4.63 31.20
CA VAL A 434 -4.06 -5.64 30.37
C VAL A 434 -4.87 -6.01 29.12
N PRO A 435 -6.18 -6.37 29.21
CA PRO A 435 -7.00 -6.55 28.03
C PRO A 435 -7.09 -5.31 27.14
N LEU A 436 -7.18 -4.12 27.74
CA LEU A 436 -7.21 -2.87 26.98
C LEU A 436 -5.92 -2.66 26.20
N ALA A 437 -4.75 -2.95 26.79
CA ALA A 437 -3.48 -2.90 26.08
C ALA A 437 -3.45 -3.87 24.89
N ALA A 438 -3.97 -5.10 25.04
CA ALA A 438 -4.08 -6.06 23.94
C ALA A 438 -5.00 -5.56 22.81
N VAL A 439 -6.12 -4.92 23.15
CA VAL A 439 -7.02 -4.27 22.18
C VAL A 439 -6.32 -3.11 21.48
N CYS A 440 -5.57 -2.27 22.19
CA CYS A 440 -4.79 -1.19 21.59
C CYS A 440 -3.68 -1.72 20.68
N ILE A 441 -2.98 -2.81 21.04
CA ILE A 441 -2.02 -3.49 20.15
C ILE A 441 -2.73 -3.94 18.87
N PHE A 442 -3.88 -4.60 19.00
CA PHE A 442 -4.66 -5.06 17.85
C PHE A 442 -5.04 -3.90 16.92
N LEU A 443 -5.61 -2.83 17.47
CA LEU A 443 -6.02 -1.65 16.71
C LEU A 443 -4.81 -0.94 16.09
N GLY A 444 -3.69 -0.85 16.81
CA GLY A 444 -2.45 -0.27 16.31
C GLY A 444 -1.94 -0.98 15.05
N PHE A 445 -1.89 -2.31 15.08
CA PHE A 445 -1.43 -3.09 13.93
C PHE A 445 -2.49 -3.28 12.84
N TYR A 446 -3.79 -3.23 13.18
CA TYR A 446 -4.88 -3.17 12.20
C TYR A 446 -4.78 -1.91 11.33
N TYR A 447 -4.52 -0.75 11.93
CA TYR A 447 -4.40 0.53 11.22
C TYR A 447 -3.01 0.83 10.66
N LEU A 448 -2.01 -0.03 10.88
CA LEU A 448 -0.62 0.19 10.44
C LEU A 448 -0.49 0.56 8.96
N GLN A 449 -1.25 -0.12 8.09
CA GLN A 449 -1.20 0.11 6.64
C GLN A 449 -2.07 1.27 6.17
N VAL A 450 -2.99 1.76 7.01
CA VAL A 450 -3.98 2.80 6.68
C VAL A 450 -3.53 4.17 7.18
N SER A 451 -3.05 4.26 8.40
CA SER A 451 -2.59 5.50 9.02
C SER A 451 -1.52 5.22 10.07
N TYR A 452 -0.30 5.67 9.79
CA TYR A 452 0.82 5.58 10.73
C TYR A 452 0.58 6.43 11.99
N ALA A 453 -0.18 7.53 11.88
CA ALA A 453 -0.57 8.35 13.02
C ALA A 453 -1.48 7.58 13.99
N VAL A 454 -2.50 6.88 13.46
CA VAL A 454 -3.43 6.07 14.27
C VAL A 454 -2.72 4.88 14.90
N MET A 455 -1.80 4.23 14.16
CA MET A 455 -0.93 3.20 14.76
C MET A 455 -0.11 3.77 15.92
N THR A 456 0.53 4.92 15.73
CA THR A 456 1.39 5.55 16.75
C THR A 456 0.57 5.97 17.97
N PHE A 457 -0.66 6.44 17.76
CA PHE A 457 -1.62 6.76 18.82
C PHE A 457 -1.89 5.56 19.72
N PHE A 458 -2.29 4.42 19.16
CA PHE A 458 -2.59 3.23 19.95
C PHE A 458 -1.36 2.66 20.66
N ILE A 459 -0.20 2.63 19.99
CA ILE A 459 1.06 2.18 20.62
C ILE A 459 1.50 3.11 21.75
N SER A 460 1.20 4.41 21.65
CA SER A 460 1.50 5.37 22.72
C SER A 460 0.62 5.13 23.94
N ILE A 461 -0.67 4.80 23.74
CA ILE A 461 -1.58 4.38 24.82
C ILE A 461 -1.03 3.12 25.50
N VAL A 462 -0.62 2.09 24.74
CA VAL A 462 -0.05 0.85 25.29
C VAL A 462 1.13 1.15 26.21
N LEU A 463 2.03 2.03 25.79
CA LEU A 463 3.18 2.42 26.62
C LEU A 463 2.77 3.17 27.88
N CYS A 464 1.77 4.07 27.82
CA CYS A 464 1.23 4.72 29.03
C CYS A 464 0.58 3.71 29.98
N LEU A 465 -0.18 2.74 29.48
CA LEU A 465 -0.78 1.68 30.28
C LEU A 465 0.30 0.81 30.95
N ILE A 466 1.35 0.44 30.21
CA ILE A 466 2.48 -0.32 30.76
C ILE A 466 3.20 0.47 31.85
N TYR A 467 3.50 1.76 31.63
CA TYR A 467 4.11 2.60 32.67
C TYR A 467 3.20 2.80 33.88
N GLY A 468 1.89 2.90 33.68
CA GLY A 468 0.90 2.93 34.77
C GLY A 468 0.90 1.64 35.58
N LEU A 469 0.94 0.48 34.92
CA LEU A 469 0.99 -0.84 35.56
C LEU A 469 2.26 -1.07 36.37
N ILE A 470 3.41 -0.54 35.90
CA ILE A 470 4.70 -0.66 36.59
C ILE A 470 4.85 0.43 37.68
N GLY A 471 3.92 1.38 37.78
CA GLY A 471 3.98 2.49 38.74
C GLY A 471 5.02 3.55 38.41
N GLN A 472 5.46 3.63 37.15
CA GLN A 472 6.46 4.59 36.66
C GLN A 472 5.84 5.72 35.83
N LEU A 473 4.52 5.85 35.79
CA LEU A 473 3.86 6.88 35.00
C LEU A 473 4.00 8.26 35.67
N THR A 474 4.79 9.15 35.08
CA THR A 474 4.96 10.54 35.53
C THR A 474 4.74 11.52 34.38
N LEU A 475 4.28 12.74 34.69
CA LEU A 475 4.10 13.78 33.68
C LEU A 475 5.42 14.16 33.00
N ASP A 476 6.51 14.21 33.77
CA ASP A 476 7.85 14.51 33.24
C ASP A 476 8.32 13.47 32.22
N LEU A 477 8.05 12.19 32.45
CA LEU A 477 8.37 11.13 31.48
C LEU A 477 7.57 11.27 30.18
N LEU A 478 6.31 11.71 30.28
CA LEU A 478 5.46 11.90 29.11
C LEU A 478 5.86 13.16 28.31
N LEU A 479 6.22 14.24 29.00
CA LEU A 479 6.77 15.45 28.36
C LEU A 479 8.09 15.16 27.67
N LEU A 480 8.99 14.47 28.36
CA LEU A 480 10.28 14.05 27.79
C LEU A 480 10.07 13.21 26.53
N ARG A 481 9.07 12.34 26.51
CA ARG A 481 8.75 11.53 25.33
C ARG A 481 8.28 12.37 24.15
N ILE A 482 7.54 13.46 24.38
CA ILE A 482 7.12 14.39 23.32
C ILE A 482 8.36 15.11 22.75
N GLU A 483 9.23 15.61 23.63
CA GLU A 483 10.47 16.30 23.26
C GLU A 483 11.42 15.38 22.45
N GLU A 484 11.65 14.16 22.92
CA GLU A 484 12.47 13.15 22.24
C GLU A 484 11.90 12.79 20.87
N THR A 485 10.58 12.61 20.79
CA THR A 485 9.90 12.33 19.51
C THR A 485 10.07 13.50 18.54
N LEU A 486 10.00 14.74 19.03
CA LEU A 486 10.20 15.94 18.21
C LEU A 486 11.65 16.06 17.72
N ILE A 487 12.64 15.82 18.59
CA ILE A 487 14.07 15.80 18.22
C ILE A 487 14.31 14.79 17.11
N GLY A 488 13.82 13.55 17.26
CA GLY A 488 13.96 12.52 16.25
C GLY A 488 13.27 12.87 14.92
N ALA A 489 12.08 13.48 15.00
CA ALA A 489 11.31 13.87 13.83
C ALA A 489 12.01 14.99 13.04
N LEU A 490 12.58 15.97 13.75
CA LEU A 490 13.35 17.06 13.17
C LEU A 490 14.68 16.57 12.58
N ALA A 491 15.44 15.75 13.32
CA ALA A 491 16.70 15.18 12.85
C ALA A 491 16.50 14.32 11.60
N GLY A 492 15.49 13.46 11.60
CA GLY A 492 15.18 12.62 10.45
C GLY A 492 14.66 13.41 9.25
N THR A 493 13.81 14.42 9.47
CA THR A 493 13.38 15.32 8.39
C THR A 493 14.55 16.10 7.82
N ALA A 494 15.43 16.66 8.65
CA ALA A 494 16.63 17.36 8.20
C ALA A 494 17.54 16.45 7.37
N ALA A 495 17.80 15.21 7.82
CA ALA A 495 18.59 14.25 7.06
C ALA A 495 17.95 13.90 5.70
N ALA A 496 16.62 13.74 5.64
CA ALA A 496 15.91 13.45 4.40
C ALA A 496 16.03 14.59 3.36
N PHE A 497 16.19 15.83 3.81
CA PHE A 497 16.30 17.01 2.94
C PHE A 497 17.75 17.39 2.62
N LEU A 498 18.70 17.14 3.54
CA LEU A 498 20.07 17.62 3.44
C LEU A 498 21.08 16.52 3.05
N VAL A 499 20.85 15.26 3.41
CA VAL A 499 21.80 14.16 3.19
C VAL A 499 21.37 13.33 1.98
N LEU A 500 22.10 13.42 0.87
CA LEU A 500 21.82 12.66 -0.38
C LEU A 500 20.32 12.68 -0.77
N PRO A 501 19.69 13.86 -0.95
CA PRO A 501 18.24 13.97 -1.07
C PRO A 501 17.70 13.21 -2.28
N ALA A 502 16.59 12.48 -2.10
CA ALA A 502 15.84 11.84 -3.18
C ALA A 502 14.70 12.78 -3.59
N PRO A 503 14.82 13.52 -4.72
CA PRO A 503 13.76 14.40 -5.15
C PRO A 503 12.55 13.57 -5.55
N THR A 504 11.39 13.83 -4.95
CA THR A 504 10.12 13.18 -5.34
C THR A 504 9.78 13.40 -6.82
N ARG A 505 10.24 14.53 -7.40
CA ARG A 505 10.00 14.87 -8.81
C ARG A 505 10.83 14.05 -9.78
N SER A 506 12.14 13.88 -9.56
CA SER A 506 13.02 13.19 -10.52
C SER A 506 12.64 11.72 -10.75
N THR A 507 12.14 11.03 -9.71
CA THR A 507 11.63 9.66 -9.85
C THR A 507 10.33 9.59 -10.65
N LEU A 508 9.49 10.62 -10.56
CA LEU A 508 8.25 10.70 -11.32
C LEU A 508 8.53 11.13 -12.77
N ASP A 509 9.43 12.09 -12.98
CA ASP A 509 9.85 12.53 -14.31
C ASP A 509 10.42 11.37 -15.12
N LEU A 510 11.28 10.53 -14.52
CA LEU A 510 11.84 9.35 -15.19
C LEU A 510 10.78 8.29 -15.52
N ALA A 511 9.82 8.05 -14.62
CA ALA A 511 8.71 7.14 -14.89
C ALA A 511 7.80 7.67 -16.01
N LEU A 512 7.56 8.99 -16.04
CA LEU A 512 6.79 9.66 -17.08
C LEU A 512 7.50 9.58 -18.43
N GLU A 513 8.81 9.81 -18.47
CA GLU A 513 9.63 9.69 -19.68
C GLU A 513 9.51 8.29 -20.29
N ARG A 514 9.63 7.25 -19.46
CA ARG A 514 9.42 5.85 -19.89
C ARG A 514 8.01 5.59 -20.42
N TRP A 515 6.99 6.16 -19.78
CA TRP A 515 5.60 6.00 -20.21
C TRP A 515 5.33 6.71 -21.54
N PHE A 516 5.77 7.96 -21.70
CA PHE A 516 5.64 8.70 -22.96
C PHE A 516 6.43 8.02 -24.08
N GLY A 517 7.65 7.53 -23.79
CA GLY A 517 8.45 6.74 -24.73
C GLY A 517 7.72 5.46 -25.17
N GLY A 518 7.19 4.68 -24.23
CA GLY A 518 6.42 3.47 -24.54
C GLY A 518 5.16 3.75 -25.36
N LEU A 519 4.44 4.85 -25.07
CA LEU A 519 3.26 5.25 -25.83
C LEU A 519 3.63 5.62 -27.26
N ARG A 520 4.69 6.41 -27.42
CA ARG A 520 5.23 6.81 -28.73
C ARG A 520 5.66 5.59 -29.55
N GLU A 521 6.42 4.66 -28.96
CA GLU A 521 6.88 3.44 -29.63
C GLU A 521 5.71 2.59 -30.11
N LEU A 522 4.69 2.39 -29.28
CA LEU A 522 3.49 1.62 -29.64
C LEU A 522 2.75 2.27 -30.81
N LEU A 523 2.50 3.58 -30.75
CA LEU A 523 1.79 4.30 -31.81
C LEU A 523 2.59 4.35 -33.12
N ALA A 524 3.91 4.52 -33.04
CA ALA A 524 4.80 4.45 -34.19
C ALA A 524 4.80 3.04 -34.82
N ALA A 525 4.81 1.98 -34.00
CA ALA A 525 4.71 0.61 -34.50
C ALA A 525 3.38 0.34 -35.22
N VAL A 526 2.27 0.90 -34.74
CA VAL A 526 0.97 0.82 -35.44
C VAL A 526 1.01 1.58 -36.77
N ARG A 527 1.58 2.80 -36.79
CA ARG A 527 1.78 3.61 -38.01
C ARG A 527 2.56 2.84 -39.07
N ASP A 528 3.65 2.20 -38.65
CA ASP A 528 4.58 1.52 -39.55
C ASP A 528 4.05 0.14 -40.01
N GLY A 529 2.94 -0.33 -39.42
CA GLY A 529 2.30 -1.61 -39.74
C GLY A 529 3.11 -2.81 -39.23
N LYS A 530 3.70 -2.68 -38.03
CA LYS A 530 4.50 -3.75 -37.40
C LYS A 530 3.69 -5.00 -37.10
N GLY A 531 4.39 -6.11 -36.92
CA GLY A 531 3.78 -7.43 -36.71
C GLY A 531 3.02 -7.54 -35.38
N ARG A 532 2.07 -8.48 -35.33
CA ARG A 532 1.22 -8.74 -34.14
C ARG A 532 2.02 -8.93 -32.85
N TYR A 533 3.13 -9.66 -32.90
CA TYR A 533 3.97 -9.93 -31.73
C TYR A 533 4.61 -8.65 -31.18
N GLU A 534 5.17 -7.81 -32.04
CA GLU A 534 5.81 -6.53 -31.66
C GLU A 534 4.79 -5.57 -31.04
N LEU A 535 3.56 -5.51 -31.56
CA LEU A 535 2.49 -4.68 -30.99
C LEU A 535 1.99 -5.16 -29.62
N ILE A 536 1.93 -6.48 -29.40
CA ILE A 536 1.58 -7.04 -28.09
C ILE A 536 2.69 -6.73 -27.08
N GLU A 537 3.94 -6.90 -27.45
CA GLU A 537 5.10 -6.61 -26.60
C GLU A 537 5.15 -5.12 -26.20
N LEU A 538 5.00 -4.21 -27.17
CA LEU A 538 4.98 -2.76 -26.91
C LEU A 538 3.78 -2.33 -26.06
N SER A 539 2.61 -2.96 -26.25
CA SER A 539 1.46 -2.73 -25.37
C SER A 539 1.79 -3.13 -23.92
N HIS A 540 2.45 -4.27 -23.72
CA HIS A 540 2.84 -4.72 -22.38
C HIS A 540 3.85 -3.78 -21.74
N ARG A 541 4.87 -3.32 -22.48
CA ARG A 541 5.85 -2.33 -21.98
C ARG A 541 5.16 -1.03 -21.53
N LEU A 542 4.16 -0.55 -22.28
CA LEU A 542 3.39 0.64 -21.91
C LEU A 542 2.63 0.45 -20.58
N ASP A 543 2.06 -0.74 -20.35
CA ASP A 543 1.36 -1.05 -19.09
C ASP A 543 2.30 -1.06 -17.88
N VAL A 544 3.49 -1.64 -18.07
CA VAL A 544 4.54 -1.65 -17.04
C VAL A 544 4.94 -0.21 -16.71
N ALA A 545 5.19 0.63 -17.72
CA ALA A 545 5.52 2.02 -17.52
C ALA A 545 4.40 2.79 -16.79
N TYR A 546 3.13 2.50 -17.07
CA TYR A 546 2.01 3.12 -16.34
C TYR A 546 2.02 2.76 -14.85
N ARG A 547 2.36 1.50 -14.51
CA ARG A 547 2.51 1.08 -13.11
C ARG A 547 3.66 1.81 -12.43
N GLU A 548 4.77 2.05 -13.12
CA GLU A 548 5.89 2.85 -12.61
C GLU A 548 5.45 4.27 -12.29
N VAL A 549 4.71 4.93 -13.20
CA VAL A 549 4.15 6.28 -12.98
C VAL A 549 3.24 6.29 -11.76
N THR A 550 2.35 5.30 -11.63
CA THR A 550 1.44 5.18 -10.48
C THR A 550 2.22 5.01 -9.16
N ALA A 551 3.26 4.19 -9.16
CA ALA A 551 4.12 3.97 -7.99
C ALA A 551 4.93 5.22 -7.62
N ALA A 552 5.44 5.95 -8.61
CA ALA A 552 6.22 7.17 -8.43
C ALA A 552 5.36 8.37 -8.02
N ALA A 553 4.11 8.45 -8.46
CA ALA A 553 3.17 9.53 -8.13
C ALA A 553 2.54 9.38 -6.74
N ARG A 554 2.58 8.18 -6.13
CA ARG A 554 1.97 7.86 -4.83
C ARG A 554 2.30 8.87 -3.70
N PRO A 555 3.56 9.35 -3.53
CA PRO A 555 3.90 10.32 -2.47
C PRO A 555 3.31 11.71 -2.68
N LEU A 556 2.89 12.06 -3.90
CA LEU A 556 2.26 13.34 -4.20
C LEU A 556 0.76 13.36 -3.82
N GLY A 557 0.15 12.19 -3.65
CA GLY A 557 -1.21 12.06 -3.16
C GLY A 557 -1.24 12.22 -1.64
N SER A 558 -1.87 13.28 -1.13
CA SER A 558 -2.26 13.32 0.29
C SER A 558 -3.05 12.06 0.62
N SER A 559 -2.72 11.39 1.73
CA SER A 559 -3.30 10.15 2.26
C SER A 559 -4.52 9.67 1.47
N TRP A 560 -4.29 8.68 0.60
CA TRP A 560 -5.32 8.04 -0.24
C TRP A 560 -6.57 7.57 0.54
N SER A 561 -6.49 7.51 1.86
CA SER A 561 -7.55 7.09 2.79
C SER A 561 -8.40 8.21 3.40
N VAL A 562 -8.12 9.51 3.16
CA VAL A 562 -8.75 10.61 3.94
C VAL A 562 -9.45 11.68 3.10
N VAL A 563 -9.34 11.65 1.76
CA VAL A 563 -9.88 12.73 0.92
C VAL A 563 -11.02 12.24 0.02
N THR A 564 -12.23 12.75 0.30
CA THR A 564 -13.53 12.48 -0.34
C THR A 564 -13.69 13.06 -1.76
N ARG A 565 -12.59 13.51 -2.38
CA ARG A 565 -12.55 13.98 -3.77
C ARG A 565 -11.30 13.37 -4.41
N PRO A 566 -11.35 12.90 -5.68
CA PRO A 566 -10.16 12.44 -6.36
C PRO A 566 -9.16 13.59 -6.38
N GLY A 567 -8.12 13.48 -5.55
CA GLY A 567 -7.04 14.44 -5.50
C GLY A 567 -6.43 14.61 -6.89
N ARG A 568 -5.78 15.76 -7.13
CA ARG A 568 -5.22 16.15 -8.44
C ARG A 568 -4.33 15.05 -9.04
N VAL A 569 -3.62 14.32 -8.19
CA VAL A 569 -2.81 13.16 -8.56
C VAL A 569 -3.63 12.00 -9.14
N ARG A 570 -4.76 11.64 -8.51
CA ARG A 570 -5.65 10.58 -9.01
C ARG A 570 -6.27 10.95 -10.36
N GLN A 571 -6.71 12.19 -10.52
CA GLN A 571 -7.25 12.69 -11.79
C GLN A 571 -6.21 12.70 -12.92
N THR A 572 -4.93 12.88 -12.58
CA THR A 572 -3.84 12.87 -13.54
C THR A 572 -3.48 11.43 -13.91
N LEU A 573 -3.42 10.51 -12.94
CA LEU A 573 -3.23 9.08 -13.18
C LEU A 573 -4.35 8.48 -14.05
N ALA A 574 -5.61 8.85 -13.81
CA ALA A 574 -6.74 8.41 -14.64
C ALA A 574 -6.60 8.83 -16.11
N VAL A 575 -5.96 9.97 -16.38
CA VAL A 575 -5.67 10.43 -17.75
C VAL A 575 -4.60 9.56 -18.42
N PHE A 576 -3.47 9.31 -17.74
CA PHE A 576 -2.41 8.42 -18.24
C PHE A 576 -2.93 7.01 -18.54
N LEU A 577 -3.82 6.53 -17.70
CA LEU A 577 -4.44 5.23 -17.78
C LEU A 577 -5.48 5.12 -18.89
N GLY A 578 -6.32 6.16 -19.03
CA GLY A 578 -7.21 6.30 -20.18
C GLY A 578 -6.42 6.29 -21.48
N ALA A 579 -5.32 7.05 -21.57
CA ALA A 579 -4.44 7.04 -22.74
C ALA A 579 -3.81 5.65 -22.99
N THR A 580 -3.36 4.97 -21.93
CA THR A 580 -2.81 3.60 -22.02
C THR A 580 -3.84 2.60 -22.56
N TYR A 581 -5.06 2.65 -22.03
CA TYR A 581 -6.18 1.82 -22.46
C TYR A 581 -6.54 2.05 -23.93
N TRP A 582 -6.70 3.32 -24.34
CA TRP A 582 -7.03 3.66 -25.72
C TRP A 582 -5.91 3.28 -26.69
N ALA A 583 -4.64 3.42 -26.29
CA ALA A 583 -3.49 2.97 -27.07
C ALA A 583 -3.51 1.45 -27.30
N ARG A 584 -3.85 0.66 -26.27
CA ARG A 584 -4.02 -0.80 -26.42
C ARG A 584 -5.18 -1.15 -27.34
N ILE A 585 -6.35 -0.52 -27.17
CA ILE A 585 -7.50 -0.79 -28.03
C ILE A 585 -7.16 -0.47 -29.48
N PHE A 586 -6.50 0.67 -29.71
CA PHE A 586 -6.06 1.06 -31.03
C PHE A 586 -5.09 0.04 -31.63
N ALA A 587 -4.07 -0.39 -30.87
CA ALA A 587 -3.12 -1.42 -31.32
C ALA A 587 -3.81 -2.76 -31.61
N ARG A 588 -4.72 -3.21 -30.75
CA ARG A 588 -5.51 -4.44 -30.95
C ARG A 588 -6.37 -4.36 -32.21
N ASN A 589 -7.02 -3.22 -32.45
CA ASN A 589 -7.86 -3.01 -33.62
C ASN A 589 -7.01 -2.95 -34.90
N ALA A 590 -5.82 -2.35 -34.85
CA ALA A 590 -4.88 -2.34 -35.96
C ALA A 590 -4.39 -3.77 -36.30
N VAL A 591 -4.08 -4.59 -35.29
CA VAL A 591 -3.75 -6.02 -35.48
C VAL A 591 -4.91 -6.77 -36.14
N ALA A 592 -6.14 -6.54 -35.68
CA ALA A 592 -7.33 -7.21 -36.23
C ALA A 592 -7.62 -6.77 -37.68
N ALA A 593 -7.38 -5.51 -38.00
CA ALA A 593 -7.57 -4.98 -39.35
C ALA A 593 -6.50 -5.47 -40.35
N ALA A 594 -5.31 -5.87 -39.86
CA ALA A 594 -4.17 -6.33 -40.67
C ALA A 594 -3.79 -5.37 -41.83
N LYS A 595 -4.11 -4.08 -41.69
CA LYS A 595 -3.87 -3.02 -42.66
C LYS A 595 -3.22 -1.84 -41.97
N LYS A 596 -2.36 -1.13 -42.70
CA LYS A 596 -1.79 0.14 -42.22
C LYS A 596 -2.91 1.18 -42.05
N PRO A 597 -2.81 2.05 -41.03
CA PRO A 597 -3.74 3.18 -40.91
C PRO A 597 -3.57 4.10 -42.13
N GLU A 598 -4.69 4.46 -42.77
CA GLU A 598 -4.75 5.32 -43.95
C GLU A 598 -5.73 6.49 -43.72
N GLY A 599 -5.58 7.55 -44.51
CA GLY A 599 -6.49 8.71 -44.49
C GLY A 599 -6.51 9.46 -43.16
N GLU A 600 -7.71 9.77 -42.67
CA GLU A 600 -7.91 10.58 -41.45
C GLU A 600 -7.32 9.93 -40.18
N VAL A 601 -7.25 8.59 -40.12
CA VAL A 601 -6.67 7.88 -38.97
C VAL A 601 -5.15 8.09 -38.90
N LEU A 602 -4.48 8.09 -40.06
CA LEU A 602 -3.04 8.37 -40.14
C LEU A 602 -2.73 9.81 -39.74
N ALA A 603 -3.53 10.77 -40.23
CA ALA A 603 -3.39 12.18 -39.87
C ALA A 603 -3.58 12.42 -38.36
N ALA A 604 -4.59 11.81 -37.74
CA ALA A 604 -4.82 11.88 -36.30
C ALA A 604 -3.68 11.24 -35.49
N LEU A 605 -3.11 10.15 -36.02
CA LEU A 605 -2.00 9.43 -35.38
C LEU A 605 -0.72 10.27 -35.41
N GLU A 606 -0.42 10.91 -36.53
CA GLU A 606 0.73 11.82 -36.67
C GLU A 606 0.59 13.06 -35.78
N ALA A 607 -0.61 13.64 -35.69
CA ALA A 607 -0.88 14.75 -34.78
C ALA A 607 -0.65 14.33 -33.31
N THR A 608 -1.19 13.18 -32.90
CA THR A 608 -1.03 12.65 -31.54
C THR A 608 0.44 12.35 -31.22
N LEU A 609 1.21 11.82 -32.17
CA LEU A 609 2.65 11.59 -32.02
C LEU A 609 3.43 12.91 -31.81
N GLY A 610 3.05 13.98 -32.51
CA GLY A 610 3.62 15.31 -32.29
C GLY A 610 3.28 15.90 -30.92
N ASP A 611 2.03 15.73 -30.47
CA ASP A 611 1.58 16.20 -29.15
C ASP A 611 2.30 15.49 -28.00
N ILE A 612 2.57 14.19 -28.14
CA ILE A 612 3.31 13.41 -27.13
C ILE A 612 4.66 14.05 -26.83
N ASP A 613 5.42 14.46 -27.84
CA ASP A 613 6.76 15.05 -27.65
C ASP A 613 6.70 16.39 -26.92
N ALA A 614 5.72 17.24 -27.27
CA ALA A 614 5.51 18.52 -26.63
C ALA A 614 5.08 18.37 -25.15
N ILE A 615 4.22 17.39 -24.87
CA ILE A 615 3.71 17.10 -23.53
C ILE A 615 4.78 16.44 -22.66
N ALA A 616 5.57 15.52 -23.22
CA ALA A 616 6.64 14.80 -22.53
C ALA A 616 7.70 15.76 -21.98
N ALA A 617 8.05 16.81 -22.73
CA ALA A 617 9.02 17.83 -22.32
C ALA A 617 8.65 18.56 -21.01
N ARG A 618 7.36 18.57 -20.63
CA ARG A 618 6.85 19.23 -19.41
C ARG A 618 6.89 18.34 -18.17
N GLY A 619 7.19 17.05 -18.31
CA GLY A 619 7.41 16.11 -17.21
C GLY A 619 6.29 16.07 -16.17
N SER A 620 6.66 16.11 -14.88
CA SER A 620 5.75 16.01 -13.73
C SER A 620 4.91 17.26 -13.45
N GLU A 621 5.04 18.33 -14.25
CA GLU A 621 4.22 19.54 -14.09
C GLU A 621 2.73 19.25 -14.18
N CYS A 622 2.31 18.24 -14.95
CA CYS A 622 0.91 17.82 -15.08
C CYS A 622 0.24 17.48 -13.72
N PHE A 623 1.01 17.05 -12.72
CA PHE A 623 0.52 16.80 -11.36
C PHE A 623 0.34 18.07 -10.51
N LEU A 624 0.89 19.20 -10.96
CA LEU A 624 0.91 20.49 -10.25
C LEU A 624 -0.02 21.54 -10.84
N VAL A 625 -0.54 21.34 -12.06
CA VAL A 625 -1.46 22.27 -12.76
C VAL A 625 -2.82 22.34 -12.07
N LYS A 626 -3.30 23.54 -11.75
CA LYS A 626 -4.61 23.74 -11.08
C LYS A 626 -5.71 23.61 -12.12
N ARG A 627 -6.28 22.41 -12.22
CA ARG A 627 -7.52 22.21 -12.96
C ARG A 627 -8.64 22.95 -12.24
N LYS A 628 -9.22 23.99 -12.85
CA LYS A 628 -10.59 24.38 -12.48
C LYS A 628 -11.46 23.16 -12.72
N ALA A 629 -12.32 22.81 -11.77
CA ALA A 629 -13.42 21.90 -12.07
C ALA A 629 -14.20 22.58 -13.20
N GLY A 630 -13.92 22.19 -14.44
CA GLY A 630 -14.63 22.74 -15.58
C GLY A 630 -16.10 22.54 -15.30
N ARG A 631 -16.89 23.62 -15.43
CA ARG A 631 -18.31 23.49 -15.77
C ARG A 631 -18.40 22.34 -16.75
N ALA A 632 -19.41 21.48 -16.58
CA ALA A 632 -19.78 20.47 -17.57
C ALA A 632 -20.11 21.17 -18.90
N ALA A 633 -19.08 21.65 -19.62
CA ALA A 633 -19.12 21.95 -21.03
C ALA A 633 -19.38 20.60 -21.68
N GLY A 634 -20.49 20.50 -22.41
CA GLY A 634 -21.10 19.28 -22.92
C GLY A 634 -20.06 18.19 -23.14
N ARG A 635 -20.03 17.22 -22.23
CA ARG A 635 -19.16 16.06 -22.30
C ARG A 635 -19.72 15.16 -23.38
N HIS A 636 -19.44 15.50 -24.62
CA HIS A 636 -19.44 14.52 -25.68
C HIS A 636 -18.15 13.73 -25.47
N LEU A 637 -18.28 12.53 -24.91
CA LEU A 637 -17.30 11.47 -25.12
C LEU A 637 -17.75 10.82 -26.44
N PRO A 638 -17.29 11.24 -27.63
CA PRO A 638 -17.70 10.62 -28.88
C PRO A 638 -17.02 9.26 -28.96
N ILE A 639 -17.54 8.28 -28.22
CA ILE A 639 -17.10 6.90 -28.33
C ILE A 639 -18.04 6.23 -29.31
N PHE A 640 -17.44 5.72 -30.38
CA PHE A 640 -18.03 4.79 -31.37
C PHE A 640 -18.67 5.38 -32.63
N LYS A 641 -17.90 6.20 -33.36
CA LYS A 641 -17.93 6.14 -34.84
C LYS A 641 -16.53 5.83 -35.36
N HIS A 642 -16.35 4.63 -35.90
CA HIS A 642 -15.11 4.09 -36.50
C HIS A 642 -14.02 3.69 -35.48
N GLY A 643 -13.91 2.38 -35.20
CA GLY A 643 -13.16 1.81 -34.07
C GLY A 643 -11.64 2.00 -34.04
N SER A 644 -10.99 2.45 -35.12
CA SER A 644 -9.56 2.84 -35.12
C SER A 644 -9.37 4.35 -34.93
N ARG A 645 -10.23 5.17 -35.54
CA ARG A 645 -10.21 6.64 -35.43
C ARG A 645 -10.48 7.11 -34.00
N VAL A 646 -11.54 6.57 -33.38
CA VAL A 646 -11.92 6.90 -31.99
C VAL A 646 -10.79 6.58 -31.01
N GLY A 647 -10.05 5.49 -31.24
CA GLY A 647 -8.93 5.12 -30.39
C GLY A 647 -7.86 6.21 -30.33
N VAL A 648 -7.42 6.69 -31.50
CA VAL A 648 -6.39 7.75 -31.60
C VAL A 648 -6.90 9.10 -31.08
N GLU A 649 -8.12 9.49 -31.47
CA GLU A 649 -8.73 10.74 -31.01
C GLU A 649 -8.91 10.78 -29.48
N MET A 650 -9.24 9.64 -28.86
CA MET A 650 -9.34 9.54 -27.41
C MET A 650 -7.96 9.60 -26.72
N ILE A 651 -6.90 9.08 -27.34
CA ILE A 651 -5.54 9.26 -26.81
C ILE A 651 -5.18 10.75 -26.81
N GLY A 652 -5.36 11.43 -27.94
CA GLY A 652 -5.12 12.88 -28.05
C GLY A 652 -5.96 13.69 -27.06
N THR A 653 -7.25 13.35 -26.92
CA THR A 653 -8.16 13.99 -25.95
C THR A 653 -7.71 13.77 -24.51
N MET A 654 -7.25 12.56 -24.15
CA MET A 654 -6.72 12.29 -22.82
C MET A 654 -5.45 13.08 -22.57
N LEU A 655 -4.49 13.05 -23.51
CA LEU A 655 -3.24 13.79 -23.41
C LEU A 655 -3.45 15.30 -23.26
N GLY A 656 -4.39 15.89 -24.01
CA GLY A 656 -4.78 17.30 -23.88
C GLY A 656 -5.31 17.67 -22.48
N ARG A 657 -5.83 16.71 -21.70
CA ARG A 657 -6.27 16.94 -20.31
C ARG A 657 -5.12 17.05 -19.32
N LEU A 658 -3.89 16.66 -19.69
CA LEU A 658 -2.73 16.77 -18.80
C LEU A 658 -2.38 18.24 -18.52
N TYR A 659 -2.55 19.10 -19.53
CA TYR A 659 -2.22 20.53 -19.49
C TYR A 659 -3.35 21.38 -20.10
N PRO A 660 -4.45 21.61 -19.36
CA PRO A 660 -5.49 22.53 -19.83
C PRO A 660 -4.94 23.96 -19.91
N ASP A 661 -5.29 24.65 -21.00
CA ASP A 661 -4.98 26.07 -21.24
C ASP A 661 -5.61 27.02 -20.19
#